data_AF-A0A962PYB6-F1
#
_entry.id   AF-A0A962PYB6-F1
#
_cell.length_a   1.000
_cell.length_b   1.000
_cell.length_c   1.000
_cell.angle_alpha   90.00
_cell.angle_beta   90.00
_cell.angle_gamma   90.00
#
_symmetry.space_group_name_H-M   'P 1'
#
loop_
_entity.id
_entity.type
_entity.pdbx_description
1 polymer ?
#
loop_
_entity_poly.entity_id
_entity_poly.type
_entity_poly.pdbx_seq_one_letter_code
_entity_poly.pdbx_strand_id
1 'polypeptide(L)'
;MTRSIQFGDWVWDPNTLELHNGSNVATLEPRVAGLFEYMVAHQGELLSHDRIVEAAWDGRIVSDEAVRHAVFNLRRALAVDGAGSYIRTIHKKGYIATFPAIEILERGARTLSSLSPPDAPPDDTESADSVARPINRQLAIDAPASRRRLLPALAGTVILIIAAVLLLATLSDHLPPATRSGAPATGLATIAVLPFAHPDDDADSAILADGLTEELIEALARNPGLRVTARNSAFQFKGQNPDPRDVGSRLAVRYALEGNVSRSAQQLRIHARLIDTETATELWDQTYNRTLVDWFSVERNLAAEVAQTLQAVLPRGAAAVAAPRETTSAEAHLEVLRARRLLATRSVADAEQAIEHLQQALTLDPNYAQAYARLADAILIKAESTTGLEAARPAVEPLLEKALALDPGLGEAYAMRSMLTEDPAAAERDLQFGLALNPSYARGYELLANVQVKSLKQFEAAVRSIDTAIALDPLTPGNFHAKAGLMMEVGRWSEAAELEHRALELNPQFRAALLRLSMVAVFRGHFAEAIDYMERAVALDPRAVPLRTQLVSLYNAIGDFDAALAVDSPPNALARVAQLWAAGNLQQLAGMIYSGTLGPPEQLIPELSQVLLIQALSDHDFQRAEEFFAAAFPYADTLPPDALNWRLYAYANRVQLLAAAGDVSEAANLRQKLNDWMVDLESRYPAYTKLNDQVRATLLAHEGRYEEACAALERSTTPAPGPRWMIVVSNPAFDSMRSTPCFQSLLTRFEAHTAQERASVAEMRRSGQIPDRSSPRTGHSERDLPKPEA
;
A
#
# COMPACT_ATOMS: atom_id res chain seq x y z
N MET A 1 3.03 -9.40 -45.35
CA MET A 1 3.97 -8.28 -45.28
C MET A 1 3.27 -7.17 -44.51
N THR A 2 3.66 -6.96 -43.25
CA THR A 2 2.98 -6.05 -42.34
C THR A 2 3.48 -4.63 -42.60
N ARG A 3 2.57 -3.71 -42.91
CA ARG A 3 2.87 -2.34 -43.37
C ARG A 3 3.14 -1.44 -42.17
N SER A 4 4.16 -0.59 -42.22
CA SER A 4 4.44 0.38 -41.14
C SER A 4 3.49 1.57 -41.23
N ILE A 5 3.11 2.13 -40.08
CA ILE A 5 2.12 3.22 -40.00
C ILE A 5 2.81 4.47 -39.49
N GLN A 6 2.79 5.56 -40.25
CA GLN A 6 3.29 6.88 -39.81
C GLN A 6 2.11 7.78 -39.42
N PHE A 7 2.22 8.47 -38.29
CA PHE A 7 1.25 9.46 -37.83
C PHE A 7 1.96 10.59 -37.07
N GLY A 8 1.87 11.82 -37.57
CA GLY A 8 2.72 12.91 -37.08
C GLY A 8 4.21 12.54 -37.19
N ASP A 9 4.97 12.73 -36.12
CA ASP A 9 6.40 12.36 -36.04
C ASP A 9 6.64 10.89 -35.64
N TRP A 10 5.58 10.11 -35.44
CA TRP A 10 5.66 8.72 -35.01
C TRP A 10 5.57 7.73 -36.16
N VAL A 11 6.41 6.69 -36.14
CA VAL A 11 6.38 5.54 -37.05
C VAL A 11 6.22 4.26 -36.23
N TRP A 12 5.13 3.52 -36.49
CA TRP A 12 4.85 2.20 -35.93
C TRP A 12 5.38 1.10 -36.83
N ASP A 13 6.21 0.20 -36.26
CA ASP A 13 6.62 -1.05 -36.90
C ASP A 13 5.92 -2.25 -36.25
N PRO A 14 4.90 -2.83 -36.91
CA PRO A 14 4.16 -3.95 -36.35
C PRO A 14 4.96 -5.26 -36.25
N ASN A 15 6.13 -5.37 -36.90
CA ASN A 15 6.95 -6.59 -36.81
C ASN A 15 7.87 -6.57 -35.58
N THR A 16 8.33 -5.39 -35.18
CA THR A 16 9.18 -5.21 -33.98
C THR A 16 8.38 -4.75 -32.76
N LEU A 17 7.10 -4.38 -32.96
CA LEU A 17 6.24 -3.77 -31.95
C LEU A 17 6.81 -2.45 -31.40
N GLU A 18 7.50 -1.68 -32.23
CA GLU A 18 8.18 -0.46 -31.83
C GLU A 18 7.52 0.79 -32.43
N LEU A 19 7.34 1.81 -31.59
CA LEU A 19 7.01 3.18 -31.96
C LEU A 19 8.30 4.02 -31.99
N HIS A 20 8.58 4.64 -33.13
CA HIS A 20 9.76 5.48 -33.33
C HIS A 20 9.35 6.93 -33.55
N ASN A 21 10.02 7.87 -32.88
CA ASN A 21 9.92 9.30 -33.15
C ASN A 21 11.29 9.95 -32.88
N GLY A 22 12.00 10.31 -33.94
CA GLY A 22 13.37 10.82 -33.85
C GLY A 22 14.30 9.85 -33.12
N SER A 23 14.85 10.26 -31.97
CA SER A 23 15.69 9.43 -31.09
C SER A 23 14.90 8.56 -30.10
N ASN A 24 13.58 8.71 -30.02
CA ASN A 24 12.75 7.97 -29.09
C ASN A 24 12.25 6.67 -29.71
N VAL A 25 12.49 5.56 -29.02
CA VAL A 25 11.97 4.24 -29.39
C VAL A 25 11.22 3.68 -28.19
N ALA A 26 9.94 3.37 -28.39
CA ALA A 26 9.09 2.75 -27.38
C ALA A 26 8.58 1.40 -27.88
N THR A 27 9.02 0.31 -27.27
CA THR A 27 8.50 -1.03 -27.54
C THR A 27 7.18 -1.22 -26.81
N LEU A 28 6.12 -1.56 -27.54
CA LEU A 28 4.81 -1.87 -26.99
C LEU A 28 4.70 -3.36 -26.68
N GLU A 29 4.09 -3.69 -25.54
CA GLU A 29 3.66 -5.07 -25.29
C GLU A 29 2.65 -5.51 -26.36
N PRO A 30 2.62 -6.81 -26.76
CA PRO A 30 1.76 -7.29 -27.85
C PRO A 30 0.27 -6.90 -27.73
N ARG A 31 -0.25 -6.82 -26.50
CA ARG A 31 -1.63 -6.43 -26.22
C ARG A 31 -1.87 -4.92 -26.38
N VAL A 32 -0.90 -4.11 -25.95
CA VAL A 32 -0.93 -2.66 -26.11
C VAL A 32 -0.76 -2.29 -27.59
N ALA A 33 0.06 -3.05 -28.31
CA ALA A 33 0.20 -2.97 -29.76
C ALA A 33 -1.12 -3.29 -30.49
N GLY A 34 -1.78 -4.40 -30.13
CA GLY A 34 -3.09 -4.75 -30.69
C GLY A 34 -4.16 -3.70 -30.41
N LEU A 35 -4.18 -3.13 -29.20
CA LEU A 35 -5.06 -2.01 -28.85
C LEU A 35 -4.75 -0.76 -29.69
N PHE A 36 -3.48 -0.43 -29.87
CA PHE A 36 -3.05 0.70 -30.69
C PHE A 36 -3.50 0.53 -32.15
N GLU A 37 -3.27 -0.62 -32.77
CA GLU A 37 -3.70 -0.90 -34.15
C GLU A 37 -5.22 -0.82 -34.29
N TYR A 38 -5.96 -1.32 -33.30
CA TYR A 38 -7.42 -1.23 -33.28
C TYR A 38 -7.92 0.22 -33.17
N MET A 39 -7.29 1.04 -32.32
CA MET A 39 -7.59 2.47 -32.18
C MET A 39 -7.24 3.27 -33.44
N VAL A 40 -6.15 2.91 -34.12
CA VAL A 40 -5.75 3.50 -35.42
C VAL A 40 -6.75 3.15 -36.51
N ALA A 41 -7.33 1.96 -36.50
CA ALA A 41 -8.37 1.55 -37.46
C ALA A 41 -9.74 2.23 -37.21
N HIS A 42 -10.01 2.72 -36.00
CA HIS A 42 -11.29 3.29 -35.58
C HIS A 42 -11.16 4.75 -35.09
N GLN A 43 -10.46 5.58 -35.88
CA GLN A 43 -10.23 7.00 -35.60
C GLN A 43 -11.55 7.76 -35.37
N GLY A 44 -11.61 8.49 -34.25
CA GLY A 44 -12.74 9.37 -33.91
C GLY A 44 -13.99 8.64 -33.41
N GLU A 45 -14.02 7.31 -33.39
CA GLU A 45 -15.13 6.53 -32.85
C GLU A 45 -15.07 6.41 -31.33
N LEU A 46 -16.24 6.33 -30.69
CA LEU A 46 -16.35 5.95 -29.28
C LEU A 46 -16.19 4.44 -29.15
N LEU A 47 -15.03 4.03 -28.66
CA LEU A 47 -14.71 2.64 -28.35
C LEU A 47 -15.13 2.33 -26.93
N SER A 48 -16.25 1.60 -26.78
CA SER A 48 -16.69 1.09 -25.48
C SER A 48 -15.71 0.05 -24.96
N HIS A 49 -15.76 -0.20 -23.65
CA HIS A 49 -14.95 -1.22 -23.01
C HIS A 49 -15.12 -2.59 -23.70
N ASP A 50 -16.37 -3.02 -23.90
CA ASP A 50 -16.67 -4.33 -24.51
C ASP A 50 -16.11 -4.46 -25.93
N ARG A 51 -16.15 -3.40 -26.74
CA ARG A 51 -15.56 -3.42 -28.10
C ARG A 51 -14.04 -3.51 -28.07
N ILE A 52 -13.40 -2.85 -27.11
CA ILE A 52 -11.95 -2.91 -26.92
C ILE A 52 -11.53 -4.32 -26.46
N VAL A 53 -12.27 -4.90 -25.52
CA VAL A 53 -12.04 -6.27 -25.03
C VAL A 53 -12.21 -7.30 -26.14
N GLU A 54 -13.32 -7.23 -26.89
CA GLU A 54 -13.59 -8.16 -27.99
C GLU A 54 -12.46 -8.15 -29.03
N ALA A 55 -11.96 -6.96 -29.40
CA ALA A 55 -10.98 -6.81 -30.48
C ALA A 55 -9.52 -7.05 -30.07
N ALA A 56 -9.08 -6.54 -28.92
CA ALA A 56 -7.68 -6.63 -28.51
C ALA A 56 -7.38 -7.85 -27.61
N TRP A 57 -8.42 -8.53 -27.11
CA TRP A 57 -8.29 -9.73 -26.27
C TRP A 57 -8.98 -10.99 -26.84
N ASP A 58 -9.37 -10.98 -28.12
CA ASP A 58 -9.92 -12.16 -28.84
C ASP A 58 -11.09 -12.81 -28.09
N GLY A 59 -12.01 -11.97 -27.59
CA GLY A 59 -13.20 -12.40 -26.83
C GLY A 59 -12.96 -12.90 -25.40
N ARG A 60 -11.74 -12.80 -24.84
CA ARG A 60 -11.48 -13.15 -23.44
C ARG A 60 -12.05 -12.13 -22.46
N ILE A 61 -12.68 -12.59 -21.39
CA ILE A 61 -13.18 -11.71 -20.31
C ILE A 61 -11.97 -11.10 -19.59
N VAL A 62 -11.83 -9.77 -19.64
CA VAL A 62 -10.82 -9.02 -18.90
C VAL A 62 -11.47 -7.93 -18.07
N SER A 63 -10.83 -7.59 -16.95
CA SER A 63 -11.32 -6.55 -16.05
C SER A 63 -11.14 -5.15 -16.66
N ASP A 64 -12.00 -4.22 -16.26
CA ASP A 64 -11.91 -2.78 -16.58
C ASP A 64 -10.54 -2.17 -16.26
N GLU A 65 -9.84 -2.73 -15.27
CA GLU A 65 -8.49 -2.32 -14.88
C GLU A 65 -7.46 -2.69 -15.96
N ALA A 66 -7.58 -3.85 -16.61
CA ALA A 66 -6.65 -4.28 -17.64
C ALA A 66 -6.73 -3.37 -18.90
N VAL A 67 -7.94 -2.97 -19.29
CA VAL A 67 -8.14 -2.03 -20.40
C VAL A 67 -7.62 -0.63 -20.02
N ARG A 68 -7.89 -0.16 -18.80
CA ARG A 68 -7.36 1.12 -18.30
C ARG A 68 -5.83 1.13 -18.28
N HIS A 69 -5.22 0.05 -17.83
CA HIS A 69 -3.76 -0.11 -17.79
C HIS A 69 -3.14 -0.16 -19.19
N ALA A 70 -3.78 -0.86 -20.15
CA ALA A 70 -3.33 -0.88 -21.53
C ALA A 70 -3.38 0.51 -22.20
N VAL A 71 -4.46 1.27 -21.99
CA VAL A 71 -4.58 2.66 -22.47
C VAL A 71 -3.56 3.58 -21.80
N PHE A 72 -3.32 3.41 -20.50
CA PHE A 72 -2.29 4.15 -19.76
C PHE A 72 -0.90 3.93 -20.35
N ASN A 73 -0.52 2.66 -20.58
CA ASN A 73 0.77 2.32 -21.16
C ASN A 73 0.93 2.87 -22.58
N LEU A 74 -0.13 2.84 -23.39
CA LEU A 74 -0.12 3.43 -24.73
C LEU A 74 0.07 4.96 -24.68
N ARG A 75 -0.66 5.66 -23.80
CA ARG A 75 -0.47 7.12 -23.61
C ARG A 75 0.92 7.47 -23.14
N ARG A 76 1.49 6.66 -22.23
CA ARG A 76 2.85 6.85 -21.72
C ARG A 76 3.88 6.68 -22.84
N ALA A 77 3.72 5.69 -23.71
CA ALA A 77 4.58 5.50 -24.87
C ALA A 77 4.52 6.69 -25.85
N LEU A 78 3.37 7.37 -25.93
CA LEU A 78 3.14 8.54 -26.78
C LEU A 78 3.38 9.89 -26.06
N ALA A 79 3.88 9.91 -24.82
CA ALA A 79 3.87 11.11 -23.99
C ALA A 79 4.88 12.20 -24.39
N VAL A 80 5.85 11.89 -25.26
CA VAL A 80 7.06 12.71 -25.47
C VAL A 80 6.77 14.08 -26.09
N ASP A 81 5.72 14.22 -26.92
CA ASP A 81 5.38 15.48 -27.62
C ASP A 81 3.93 15.94 -27.40
N GLY A 82 3.30 15.54 -26.29
CA GLY A 82 1.86 15.77 -26.08
C GLY A 82 0.95 14.86 -26.92
N ALA A 83 1.53 13.90 -27.66
CA ALA A 83 0.83 12.84 -28.39
C ALA A 83 0.02 11.88 -27.48
N GLY A 84 0.26 11.89 -26.16
CA GLY A 84 -0.63 11.27 -25.17
C GLY A 84 -2.07 11.84 -25.17
N SER A 85 -2.28 13.02 -25.77
CA SER A 85 -3.60 13.65 -25.97
C SER A 85 -4.43 13.02 -27.08
N TYR A 86 -3.85 12.17 -27.94
CA TYR A 86 -4.57 11.50 -29.03
C TYR A 86 -5.65 10.56 -28.53
N ILE A 87 -5.53 10.04 -27.30
CA ILE A 87 -6.51 9.14 -26.72
C ILE A 87 -7.23 9.88 -25.60
N ARG A 88 -8.53 10.15 -25.76
CA ARG A 88 -9.37 10.84 -24.77
C ARG A 88 -10.29 9.85 -24.07
N THR A 89 -10.35 9.94 -22.73
CA THR A 89 -11.30 9.15 -21.93
C THR A 89 -12.66 9.84 -21.91
N ILE A 90 -13.73 9.08 -22.17
CA ILE A 90 -15.11 9.51 -21.97
C ILE A 90 -15.66 8.75 -20.75
N HIS A 91 -15.86 9.47 -19.64
CA HIS A 91 -16.29 8.87 -18.37
C HIS A 91 -17.51 7.96 -18.55
N LYS A 92 -17.39 6.72 -18.04
CA LYS A 92 -18.41 5.66 -18.07
C LYS A 92 -18.84 5.19 -19.47
N LYS A 93 -18.16 5.63 -20.54
CA LYS A 93 -18.52 5.27 -21.93
C LYS A 93 -17.40 4.63 -22.73
N GLY A 94 -16.13 4.93 -22.44
CA GLY A 94 -14.97 4.33 -23.12
C GLY A 94 -13.94 5.36 -23.57
N TYR A 95 -13.34 5.15 -24.74
CA TYR A 95 -12.24 5.96 -25.25
C TYR A 95 -12.50 6.43 -26.68
N ILE A 96 -12.00 7.62 -27.02
CA ILE A 96 -11.95 8.12 -28.40
C ILE A 96 -10.49 8.36 -28.74
N ALA A 97 -10.00 7.75 -29.81
CA ALA A 97 -8.64 7.96 -30.31
C ALA A 97 -8.67 8.83 -31.57
N THR A 98 -7.82 9.84 -31.66
CA THR A 98 -7.72 10.77 -32.77
C THR A 98 -6.24 11.12 -32.97
N PHE A 99 -5.62 10.45 -33.94
CA PHE A 99 -4.24 10.64 -34.32
C PHE A 99 -4.16 11.57 -35.55
N PRO A 100 -3.07 12.34 -35.71
CA PRO A 100 -2.83 13.16 -36.90
C PRO A 100 -2.66 12.29 -38.16
N ALA A 101 -2.71 12.91 -39.34
CA ALA A 101 -2.74 12.26 -40.66
C ALA A 101 -1.90 10.97 -40.72
N ILE A 102 -2.56 9.85 -41.03
CA ILE A 102 -1.95 8.52 -41.07
C ILE A 102 -1.50 8.20 -42.50
N GLU A 103 -0.22 7.92 -42.67
CA GLU A 103 0.37 7.40 -43.91
C GLU A 103 0.87 5.96 -43.72
N ILE A 104 0.63 5.12 -44.72
CA ILE A 104 1.06 3.71 -44.69
C ILE A 104 2.34 3.58 -45.51
N LEU A 105 3.46 3.30 -44.84
CA LEU A 105 4.78 3.19 -45.46
C LEU A 105 5.06 1.75 -45.93
N GLU A 106 5.29 1.57 -47.23
CA GLU A 106 5.82 0.31 -47.79
C GLU A 106 7.36 0.31 -47.67
N ARG A 107 7.93 -0.57 -46.84
CA ARG A 107 9.37 -0.56 -46.58
C ARG A 107 10.14 -1.30 -47.68
N GLY A 108 10.74 -0.54 -48.61
CA GLY A 108 11.81 -0.97 -49.52
C GLY A 108 13.20 -0.80 -48.87
N ALA A 109 14.13 -1.67 -49.26
CA ALA A 109 15.49 -1.90 -48.75
C ALA A 109 16.28 -0.69 -48.18
N ARG A 110 16.96 -0.94 -47.05
CA ARG A 110 18.00 -0.09 -46.47
C ARG A 110 19.13 0.21 -47.49
N THR A 111 19.62 1.44 -47.51
CA THR A 111 21.02 1.73 -47.87
C THR A 111 21.50 2.96 -47.08
N LEU A 112 22.58 2.77 -46.31
CA LEU A 112 23.40 3.85 -45.75
C LEU A 112 24.31 4.38 -46.87
N SER A 113 24.28 5.68 -47.18
CA SER A 113 25.47 6.54 -47.39
C SER A 113 25.18 7.90 -48.06
N SER A 114 25.72 8.94 -47.41
CA SER A 114 26.48 10.11 -47.93
C SER A 114 25.85 11.15 -48.89
N LEU A 115 25.99 12.43 -48.47
CA LEU A 115 26.34 13.65 -49.23
C LEU A 115 25.46 14.07 -50.44
N SER A 116 24.87 15.27 -50.35
CA SER A 116 24.43 16.09 -51.51
C SER A 116 25.63 16.77 -52.20
N PRO A 117 25.49 17.47 -53.35
CA PRO A 117 24.70 17.29 -54.60
C PRO A 117 25.68 17.35 -55.85
N PRO A 118 25.34 17.58 -57.16
CA PRO A 118 24.11 18.14 -57.75
C PRO A 118 23.63 17.61 -59.13
N ASP A 119 22.54 18.26 -59.57
CA ASP A 119 21.98 18.42 -60.92
C ASP A 119 20.96 17.39 -61.48
N ALA A 120 19.78 17.95 -61.78
CA ALA A 120 18.69 17.40 -62.58
C ALA A 120 18.94 17.67 -64.09
N PRO A 121 18.02 17.42 -65.05
CA PRO A 121 16.83 16.53 -65.15
C PRO A 121 16.89 15.76 -66.52
N PRO A 122 15.80 15.39 -67.21
CA PRO A 122 14.46 14.95 -66.81
C PRO A 122 14.11 13.53 -67.30
N ASP A 123 13.02 13.05 -66.73
CA ASP A 123 12.11 12.01 -67.21
C ASP A 123 11.60 12.30 -68.63
N ASP A 124 11.31 11.26 -69.41
CA ASP A 124 10.18 11.27 -70.36
C ASP A 124 9.93 9.85 -70.90
N THR A 125 8.86 9.26 -70.35
CA THR A 125 7.67 8.78 -71.08
C THR A 125 7.86 7.92 -72.34
N GLU A 126 7.31 6.69 -72.30
CA GLU A 126 6.20 6.25 -73.18
C GLU A 126 6.08 4.71 -73.25
N SER A 127 5.01 4.22 -72.62
CA SER A 127 3.97 3.35 -73.21
C SER A 127 4.40 2.20 -74.14
N ALA A 128 4.26 0.95 -73.70
CA ALA A 128 3.03 0.14 -73.72
C ALA A 128 3.06 -0.83 -74.90
N ASP A 129 3.08 -2.14 -74.64
CA ASP A 129 2.13 -3.04 -75.31
C ASP A 129 2.15 -4.50 -74.82
N SER A 130 0.98 -5.11 -75.00
CA SER A 130 0.77 -6.53 -75.32
C SER A 130 0.81 -7.58 -74.19
N VAL A 131 -0.38 -7.79 -73.61
CA VAL A 131 -1.17 -9.04 -73.63
C VAL A 131 -0.39 -10.36 -73.87
N ALA A 132 -0.35 -11.22 -72.85
CA ALA A 132 -0.84 -12.62 -72.86
C ALA A 132 -0.11 -13.47 -71.80
N ARG A 133 -0.88 -14.03 -70.86
CA ARG A 133 -0.52 -15.23 -70.07
C ARG A 133 -0.29 -16.41 -71.04
N PRO A 134 0.59 -17.39 -70.72
CA PRO A 134 0.13 -18.51 -69.89
C PRO A 134 1.19 -19.15 -68.97
N ILE A 135 0.66 -20.05 -68.14
CA ILE A 135 1.27 -20.86 -67.08
C ILE A 135 2.20 -21.95 -67.66
N ASN A 136 3.18 -22.34 -66.81
CA ASN A 136 4.02 -23.56 -66.86
C ASN A 136 5.20 -23.47 -67.87
N ARG A 137 6.41 -23.95 -67.57
CA ARG A 137 6.69 -25.28 -67.04
C ARG A 137 8.20 -25.50 -66.78
N GLN A 138 8.47 -26.39 -65.83
CA GLN A 138 9.48 -27.46 -65.87
C GLN A 138 10.98 -27.13 -65.79
N LEU A 139 11.59 -27.68 -64.73
CA LEU A 139 12.75 -28.55 -64.94
C LEU A 139 12.27 -29.91 -65.47
N ALA A 140 12.83 -30.33 -66.59
CA ALA A 140 12.93 -31.74 -66.97
C ALA A 140 14.25 -31.94 -67.69
N ILE A 141 15.17 -32.63 -67.03
CA ILE A 141 16.25 -33.37 -67.68
C ILE A 141 15.72 -34.81 -67.79
N ASP A 142 15.78 -35.41 -68.98
CA ASP A 142 16.55 -36.66 -69.20
C ASP A 142 16.23 -37.39 -70.51
N ALA A 143 17.29 -37.96 -71.07
CA ALA A 143 17.37 -38.76 -72.29
C ALA A 143 16.92 -40.23 -72.05
N PRO A 144 16.72 -41.05 -73.11
CA PRO A 144 15.76 -42.16 -73.08
C PRO A 144 16.39 -43.55 -72.89
N ALA A 145 15.62 -44.52 -72.35
CA ALA A 145 15.42 -45.86 -72.94
C ALA A 145 14.61 -46.85 -72.06
N SER A 146 13.74 -47.61 -72.74
CA SER A 146 13.33 -49.01 -72.49
C SER A 146 12.34 -49.41 -71.35
N ARG A 147 11.09 -49.67 -71.78
CA ARG A 147 10.29 -50.90 -71.62
C ARG A 147 10.55 -51.84 -70.41
N ARG A 148 9.59 -51.88 -69.46
CA ARG A 148 8.62 -52.98 -69.12
C ARG A 148 8.28 -53.01 -67.62
N ARG A 149 6.96 -52.95 -67.34
CA ARG A 149 6.20 -53.55 -66.22
C ARG A 149 6.83 -53.52 -64.81
N LEU A 150 6.35 -52.62 -63.94
CA LEU A 150 6.30 -52.85 -62.49
C LEU A 150 5.00 -52.27 -61.91
N LEU A 151 3.99 -53.15 -61.80
CA LEU A 151 2.70 -52.90 -61.15
C LEU A 151 2.57 -53.52 -59.72
N PRO A 152 3.63 -53.77 -58.92
CA PRO A 152 3.44 -54.06 -57.48
C PRO A 152 3.94 -52.95 -56.52
N ALA A 153 4.43 -51.80 -56.98
CA ALA A 153 5.08 -50.81 -56.11
C ALA A 153 4.13 -49.83 -55.35
N LEU A 154 2.83 -49.81 -55.67
CA LEU A 154 1.85 -48.91 -55.02
C LEU A 154 1.13 -49.52 -53.80
N ALA A 155 1.16 -50.84 -53.62
CA ALA A 155 0.61 -51.49 -52.43
C ALA A 155 1.57 -51.42 -51.22
N GLY A 156 2.89 -51.50 -51.47
CA GLY A 156 3.90 -51.45 -50.41
C GLY A 156 4.00 -50.09 -49.71
N THR A 157 3.76 -48.99 -50.44
CA THR A 157 3.81 -47.64 -49.90
C THR A 157 2.63 -47.32 -48.99
N VAL A 158 1.42 -47.79 -49.33
CA VAL A 158 0.24 -47.62 -48.47
C VAL A 158 0.36 -48.49 -47.21
N ILE A 159 0.90 -49.71 -47.32
CA ILE A 159 1.16 -50.57 -46.16
C ILE A 159 2.23 -49.97 -45.25
N LEU A 160 3.29 -49.35 -45.80
CA LEU A 160 4.31 -48.66 -45.01
C LEU A 160 3.78 -47.41 -44.29
N ILE A 161 2.85 -46.67 -44.90
CA ILE A 161 2.23 -45.50 -44.26
C ILE A 161 1.29 -45.93 -43.15
N ILE A 162 0.47 -46.97 -43.38
CA ILE A 162 -0.42 -47.51 -42.35
C ILE A 162 0.37 -48.15 -41.20
N ALA A 163 1.46 -48.87 -41.51
CA ALA A 163 2.37 -49.41 -40.50
C ALA A 163 3.09 -48.30 -39.72
N ALA A 164 3.49 -47.20 -40.37
CA ALA A 164 4.11 -46.06 -39.69
C ALA A 164 3.11 -45.33 -38.77
N VAL A 165 1.85 -45.17 -39.20
CA VAL A 165 0.78 -44.55 -38.39
C VAL A 165 0.37 -45.44 -37.22
N LEU A 166 0.28 -46.76 -37.41
CA LEU A 166 0.03 -47.70 -36.32
C LEU A 166 1.21 -47.80 -35.35
N LEU A 167 2.46 -47.76 -35.85
CA LEU A 167 3.67 -47.72 -35.02
C LEU A 167 3.71 -46.42 -34.20
N LEU A 168 3.38 -45.27 -34.80
CA LEU A 168 3.27 -43.96 -34.11
C LEU A 168 2.15 -43.94 -33.06
N ALA A 169 1.01 -44.60 -33.31
CA ALA A 169 -0.08 -44.71 -32.35
C ALA A 169 0.29 -45.65 -31.18
N THR A 170 0.96 -46.77 -31.43
CA THR A 170 1.44 -47.66 -30.36
C THR A 170 2.62 -47.09 -29.56
N LEU A 171 3.39 -46.18 -30.15
CA LEU A 171 4.45 -45.45 -29.45
C LEU A 171 3.89 -44.26 -28.65
N SER A 172 2.72 -43.71 -28.97
CA SER A 172 2.12 -42.63 -28.17
C SER A 172 1.54 -43.10 -26.84
N ASP A 173 1.08 -44.35 -26.75
CA ASP A 173 0.59 -44.96 -25.49
C ASP A 173 1.74 -45.36 -24.53
N HIS A 174 3.00 -45.25 -24.97
CA HIS A 174 4.20 -45.56 -24.18
C HIS A 174 5.20 -44.40 -24.07
N LEU A 175 4.84 -43.20 -24.53
CA LEU A 175 5.62 -41.98 -24.31
C LEU A 175 5.13 -41.30 -23.01
N PRO A 176 6.03 -41.00 -22.03
CA PRO A 176 5.65 -40.21 -20.87
C PRO A 176 5.11 -38.84 -21.34
N PRO A 177 4.12 -38.25 -20.63
CA PRO A 177 3.48 -37.02 -21.08
C PRO A 177 4.52 -35.94 -21.35
N ALA A 178 4.45 -35.37 -22.56
CA ALA A 178 5.37 -34.36 -23.04
C ALA A 178 5.35 -33.14 -22.10
N THR A 179 6.48 -32.93 -21.42
CA THR A 179 6.82 -31.67 -20.77
C THR A 179 6.79 -30.55 -21.81
N ARG A 180 5.81 -29.65 -21.71
CA ARG A 180 5.82 -28.38 -22.45
C ARG A 180 6.97 -27.52 -21.90
N SER A 181 8.09 -27.48 -22.62
CA SER A 181 9.10 -26.44 -22.46
C SER A 181 8.76 -25.26 -23.36
N GLY A 182 8.53 -24.10 -22.75
CA GLY A 182 8.19 -22.86 -23.43
C GLY A 182 8.45 -21.59 -22.60
N ALA A 183 9.47 -21.61 -21.74
CA ALA A 183 10.27 -20.48 -21.24
C ALA A 183 11.28 -21.06 -20.22
N PRO A 184 12.49 -20.51 -20.05
CA PRO A 184 13.24 -20.77 -18.83
C PRO A 184 12.44 -20.14 -17.68
N ALA A 185 11.66 -20.94 -16.93
CA ALA A 185 11.08 -20.47 -15.69
C ALA A 185 12.21 -20.35 -14.67
N THR A 186 12.99 -19.28 -14.72
CA THR A 186 13.85 -18.83 -13.62
C THR A 186 13.02 -18.21 -12.49
N GLY A 187 11.79 -18.70 -12.27
CA GLY A 187 10.85 -18.20 -11.27
C GLY A 187 10.50 -19.29 -10.26
N LEU A 188 10.44 -18.91 -8.98
CA LEU A 188 9.96 -19.75 -7.88
C LEU A 188 8.52 -20.23 -8.15
N ALA A 189 8.20 -21.45 -7.73
CA ALA A 189 6.81 -21.91 -7.76
C ALA A 189 5.99 -21.16 -6.71
N THR A 190 4.78 -20.76 -7.04
CA THR A 190 3.91 -20.03 -6.13
C THR A 190 2.74 -20.90 -5.71
N ILE A 191 2.55 -21.08 -4.40
CA ILE A 191 1.51 -21.95 -3.85
C ILE A 191 0.76 -21.25 -2.71
N ALA A 192 -0.57 -21.40 -2.70
CA ALA A 192 -1.39 -21.13 -1.53
C ALA A 192 -1.88 -22.44 -0.92
N VAL A 193 -1.84 -22.55 0.41
CA VAL A 193 -2.53 -23.63 1.13
C VAL A 193 -3.82 -23.04 1.70
N LEU A 194 -4.95 -23.44 1.14
CA LEU A 194 -6.25 -22.95 1.56
C LEU A 194 -6.69 -23.64 2.86
N PRO A 195 -7.49 -22.98 3.71
CA PRO A 195 -8.04 -23.57 4.91
C PRO A 195 -8.76 -24.88 4.61
N PHE A 196 -8.28 -25.96 5.22
CA PHE A 196 -8.93 -27.26 5.08
C PHE A 196 -10.34 -27.19 5.65
N ALA A 197 -11.30 -27.75 4.92
CA ALA A 197 -12.68 -27.81 5.36
C ALA A 197 -12.87 -28.86 6.46
N HIS A 198 -13.83 -28.65 7.35
CA HIS A 198 -14.29 -29.65 8.30
C HIS A 198 -15.81 -29.84 8.07
N PRO A 199 -16.25 -30.98 7.52
CA PRO A 199 -17.67 -31.17 7.19
C PRO A 199 -18.55 -31.39 8.44
N ASP A 200 -17.95 -31.70 9.58
CA ASP A 200 -18.63 -31.98 10.85
C ASP A 200 -18.61 -30.75 11.78
N ASP A 201 -19.63 -30.61 12.64
CA ASP A 201 -19.75 -29.55 13.67
C ASP A 201 -18.84 -29.80 14.91
N ASP A 202 -17.80 -30.62 14.76
CA ASP A 202 -16.86 -30.94 15.84
C ASP A 202 -15.80 -29.83 15.99
N ALA A 203 -15.79 -29.18 17.17
CA ALA A 203 -14.88 -28.08 17.47
C ALA A 203 -13.39 -28.50 17.41
N ASP A 204 -13.09 -29.75 17.77
CA ASP A 204 -11.73 -30.29 17.66
C ASP A 204 -11.31 -30.49 16.20
N SER A 205 -12.21 -30.98 15.33
CA SER A 205 -11.97 -31.09 13.89
C SER A 205 -11.68 -29.72 13.24
N ALA A 206 -12.36 -28.67 13.70
CA ALA A 206 -12.08 -27.31 13.22
C ALA A 206 -10.69 -26.80 13.63
N ILE A 207 -10.26 -27.10 14.86
CA ILE A 207 -8.91 -26.76 15.33
C ILE A 207 -7.85 -27.54 14.54
N LEU A 208 -8.07 -28.83 14.29
CA LEU A 208 -7.16 -29.67 13.52
C LEU A 208 -7.07 -29.23 12.05
N ALA A 209 -8.18 -28.88 11.41
CA ALA A 209 -8.18 -28.41 10.02
C ALA A 209 -7.41 -27.10 9.86
N ASP A 210 -7.65 -26.13 10.75
CA ASP A 210 -6.90 -24.87 10.78
C ASP A 210 -5.41 -25.13 11.07
N GLY A 211 -5.12 -25.99 12.07
CA GLY A 211 -3.76 -26.36 12.46
C GLY A 211 -2.96 -26.99 11.33
N LEU A 212 -3.54 -27.99 10.65
CA LEU A 212 -2.91 -28.63 9.49
C LEU A 212 -2.63 -27.64 8.37
N THR A 213 -3.57 -26.74 8.10
CA THR A 213 -3.38 -25.70 7.08
C THR A 213 -2.15 -24.86 7.40
N GLU A 214 -2.06 -24.37 8.64
CA GLU A 214 -0.95 -23.53 9.06
C GLU A 214 0.40 -24.25 9.07
N GLU A 215 0.41 -25.50 9.52
CA GLU A 215 1.58 -26.37 9.51
C GLU A 215 2.10 -26.62 8.10
N LEU A 216 1.21 -26.91 7.16
CA LEU A 216 1.58 -27.07 5.75
C LEU A 216 2.12 -25.77 5.16
N ILE A 217 1.55 -24.61 5.52
CA ILE A 217 2.10 -23.31 5.14
C ILE A 217 3.54 -23.19 5.67
N GLU A 218 3.77 -23.44 6.95
CA GLU A 218 5.10 -23.34 7.57
C GLU A 218 6.12 -24.33 6.99
N ALA A 219 5.72 -25.58 6.80
CA ALA A 219 6.59 -26.64 6.27
C ALA A 219 7.01 -26.33 4.82
N LEU A 220 6.07 -25.90 3.97
CA LEU A 220 6.36 -25.52 2.59
C LEU A 220 7.14 -24.20 2.50
N ALA A 221 6.89 -23.26 3.42
CA ALA A 221 7.50 -21.93 3.44
C ALA A 221 9.02 -21.96 3.64
N ARG A 222 9.55 -23.01 4.27
CA ARG A 222 11.00 -23.25 4.45
C ARG A 222 11.71 -23.69 3.16
N ASN A 223 10.96 -24.07 2.12
CA ASN A 223 11.56 -24.49 0.86
C ASN A 223 11.94 -23.26 0.01
N PRO A 224 13.23 -23.02 -0.28
CA PRO A 224 13.65 -21.84 -1.04
C PRO A 224 13.22 -21.86 -2.52
N GLY A 225 12.76 -23.01 -3.03
CA GLY A 225 12.18 -23.14 -4.37
C GLY A 225 10.68 -22.82 -4.44
N LEU A 226 10.03 -22.61 -3.29
CA LEU A 226 8.61 -22.29 -3.18
C LEU A 226 8.43 -20.89 -2.59
N ARG A 227 7.47 -20.16 -3.15
CA ARG A 227 6.91 -18.94 -2.57
C ARG A 227 5.51 -19.28 -2.08
N VAL A 228 5.35 -19.36 -0.78
CA VAL A 228 4.09 -19.79 -0.14
C VAL A 228 3.30 -18.56 0.29
N THR A 229 2.01 -18.51 -0.06
CA THR A 229 1.13 -17.44 0.43
C THR A 229 0.97 -17.53 1.93
N ALA A 230 1.09 -16.39 2.61
CA ALA A 230 0.95 -16.31 4.05
C ALA A 230 -0.47 -16.64 4.50
N ARG A 231 -0.56 -17.10 5.76
CA ARG A 231 -1.79 -17.50 6.44
C ARG A 231 -2.92 -16.47 6.28
N ASN A 232 -2.66 -15.19 6.53
CA ASN A 232 -3.71 -14.16 6.57
C ASN A 232 -4.47 -14.06 5.24
N SER A 233 -3.76 -14.04 4.12
CA SER A 233 -4.36 -14.03 2.78
C SER A 233 -5.05 -15.34 2.44
N ALA A 234 -4.45 -16.49 2.76
CA ALA A 234 -5.07 -17.79 2.49
C ALA A 234 -6.39 -17.98 3.26
N PHE A 235 -6.42 -17.57 4.53
CA PHE A 235 -7.61 -17.68 5.39
C PHE A 235 -8.76 -16.76 4.99
N GLN A 236 -8.56 -15.80 4.07
CA GLN A 236 -9.65 -15.04 3.45
C GLN A 236 -10.60 -15.92 2.64
N PHE A 237 -10.20 -17.15 2.29
CA PHE A 237 -11.03 -18.12 1.57
C PHE A 237 -11.69 -19.15 2.51
N LYS A 238 -11.51 -19.03 3.83
CA LYS A 238 -12.09 -19.97 4.79
C LYS A 238 -13.62 -20.04 4.66
N GLY A 239 -14.14 -21.26 4.63
CA GLY A 239 -15.59 -21.50 4.51
C GLY A 239 -16.19 -21.15 3.15
N GLN A 240 -15.36 -20.85 2.15
CA GLN A 240 -15.78 -20.58 0.78
C GLN A 240 -15.42 -21.79 -0.11
N ASN A 241 -16.05 -21.86 -1.27
CA ASN A 241 -15.70 -22.81 -2.33
C ASN A 241 -15.32 -22.01 -3.60
N PRO A 242 -14.19 -21.29 -3.58
CA PRO A 242 -13.81 -20.39 -4.65
C PRO A 242 -13.46 -21.15 -5.94
N ASP A 243 -13.65 -20.51 -7.09
CA ASP A 243 -13.06 -21.01 -8.34
C ASP A 243 -11.53 -20.95 -8.20
N PRO A 244 -10.78 -22.02 -8.50
CA PRO A 244 -9.31 -22.03 -8.44
C PRO A 244 -8.67 -20.87 -9.19
N ARG A 245 -9.28 -20.37 -10.28
CA ARG A 245 -8.79 -19.21 -11.04
C ARG A 245 -8.91 -17.91 -10.26
N ASP A 246 -9.97 -17.75 -9.46
CA ASP A 246 -10.12 -16.60 -8.56
C ASP A 246 -9.01 -16.61 -7.51
N VAL A 247 -8.75 -17.77 -6.90
CA VAL A 247 -7.65 -17.97 -5.95
C VAL A 247 -6.31 -17.59 -6.57
N GLY A 248 -6.00 -18.12 -7.76
CA GLY A 248 -4.77 -17.81 -8.49
C GLY A 248 -4.61 -16.32 -8.78
N SER A 249 -5.69 -15.65 -9.20
CA SER A 249 -5.66 -14.22 -9.53
C SER A 249 -5.51 -13.32 -8.30
N ARG A 250 -6.24 -13.60 -7.21
CA ARG A 250 -6.26 -12.78 -5.99
C ARG A 250 -5.02 -12.96 -5.12
N LEU A 251 -4.46 -14.17 -5.08
CA LEU A 251 -3.26 -14.49 -4.32
C LEU A 251 -1.97 -14.42 -5.16
N ALA A 252 -2.09 -14.21 -6.48
CA ALA A 252 -0.97 -14.25 -7.42
C ALA A 252 -0.14 -15.56 -7.32
N VAL A 253 -0.85 -16.68 -7.24
CA VAL A 253 -0.27 -18.03 -7.13
C VAL A 253 -0.57 -18.89 -8.37
N ARG A 254 0.31 -19.86 -8.65
CA ARG A 254 0.11 -20.85 -9.70
C ARG A 254 -0.65 -22.06 -9.17
N TYR A 255 -0.35 -22.48 -7.94
CA TYR A 255 -0.90 -23.69 -7.36
C TYR A 255 -1.71 -23.38 -6.10
N ALA A 256 -2.74 -24.17 -5.86
CA ALA A 256 -3.51 -24.16 -4.63
C ALA A 256 -3.59 -25.57 -4.05
N LEU A 257 -3.29 -25.72 -2.77
CA LEU A 257 -3.52 -26.93 -1.99
C LEU A 257 -4.78 -26.72 -1.16
N GLU A 258 -5.73 -27.64 -1.29
CA GLU A 258 -6.98 -27.61 -0.53
C GLU A 258 -7.37 -29.02 -0.11
N GLY A 259 -8.29 -29.12 0.84
CA GLY A 259 -8.64 -30.41 1.40
C GLY A 259 -9.69 -30.33 2.49
N ASN A 260 -9.92 -31.46 3.14
CA ASN A 260 -10.78 -31.56 4.30
C ASN A 260 -10.17 -32.46 5.38
N VAL A 261 -10.55 -32.18 6.63
CA VAL A 261 -10.21 -32.98 7.80
C VAL A 261 -11.52 -33.38 8.48
N SER A 262 -11.67 -34.68 8.74
CA SER A 262 -12.79 -35.24 9.52
C SER A 262 -12.25 -36.16 10.60
N ARG A 263 -12.91 -36.17 11.76
CA ARG A 263 -12.53 -37.00 12.90
C ARG A 263 -13.68 -37.90 13.31
N SER A 264 -13.39 -39.20 13.40
CA SER A 264 -14.28 -40.20 13.98
C SER A 264 -13.60 -40.89 15.15
N ALA A 265 -13.96 -40.49 16.38
CA ALA A 265 -13.33 -40.93 17.63
C ALA A 265 -11.81 -40.65 17.66
N GLN A 266 -10.97 -41.68 17.47
CA GLN A 266 -9.51 -41.56 17.41
C GLN A 266 -8.95 -41.56 15.99
N GLN A 267 -9.80 -41.76 14.97
CA GLN A 267 -9.39 -41.80 13.57
C GLN A 267 -9.58 -40.44 12.91
N LEU A 268 -8.53 -39.96 12.24
CA LEU A 268 -8.51 -38.78 11.41
C LEU A 268 -8.48 -39.21 9.95
N ARG A 269 -9.39 -38.66 9.16
CA ARG A 269 -9.37 -38.74 7.71
C ARG A 269 -9.06 -37.37 7.14
N ILE A 270 -7.97 -37.31 6.37
CA ILE A 270 -7.50 -36.10 5.70
C ILE A 270 -7.53 -36.37 4.21
N HIS A 271 -8.25 -35.53 3.46
CA HIS A 271 -8.21 -35.50 2.01
C HIS A 271 -7.50 -34.22 1.59
N ALA A 272 -6.58 -34.31 0.64
CA ALA A 272 -5.82 -33.17 0.15
C ALA A 272 -5.63 -33.29 -1.35
N ARG A 273 -5.73 -32.17 -2.05
CA ARG A 273 -5.52 -32.08 -3.50
C ARG A 273 -4.76 -30.82 -3.90
N LEU A 274 -3.94 -30.95 -4.92
CA LEU A 274 -3.14 -29.88 -5.50
C LEU A 274 -3.72 -29.50 -6.86
N ILE A 275 -4.04 -28.23 -7.03
CA ILE A 275 -4.72 -27.71 -8.21
C ILE A 275 -3.84 -26.68 -8.89
N ASP A 276 -3.78 -26.74 -10.22
CA ASP A 276 -3.28 -25.66 -11.06
C ASP A 276 -4.37 -24.60 -11.25
N THR A 277 -4.13 -23.41 -10.71
CA THR A 277 -5.12 -22.33 -10.68
C THR A 277 -5.36 -21.68 -12.04
N GLU A 278 -4.45 -21.79 -13.02
CA GLU A 278 -4.66 -21.20 -14.35
C GLU A 278 -5.60 -22.07 -15.17
N THR A 279 -5.32 -23.37 -15.19
CA THR A 279 -6.09 -24.36 -15.97
C THR A 279 -7.30 -24.89 -15.21
N ALA A 280 -7.36 -24.68 -13.90
CA ALA A 280 -8.29 -25.32 -12.97
C ALA A 280 -8.22 -26.85 -13.02
N THR A 281 -7.02 -27.41 -13.25
CA THR A 281 -6.80 -28.86 -13.33
C THR A 281 -6.20 -29.39 -12.05
N GLU A 282 -6.74 -30.50 -11.56
CA GLU A 282 -6.16 -31.26 -10.46
C GLU A 282 -4.89 -31.97 -10.91
N LEU A 283 -3.81 -31.77 -10.18
CA LEU A 283 -2.49 -32.35 -10.45
C LEU A 283 -2.20 -33.56 -9.58
N TRP A 284 -2.77 -33.58 -8.37
CA TRP A 284 -2.53 -34.60 -7.36
C TRP A 284 -3.69 -34.60 -6.35
N ASP A 285 -4.04 -35.78 -5.86
CA ASP A 285 -5.05 -36.05 -4.84
C ASP A 285 -4.55 -37.20 -3.96
N GLN A 286 -4.65 -37.06 -2.64
CA GLN A 286 -4.44 -38.14 -1.68
C GLN A 286 -5.43 -38.13 -0.51
N THR A 287 -5.66 -39.33 0.03
CA THR A 287 -6.43 -39.54 1.26
C THR A 287 -5.59 -40.29 2.30
N TYR A 288 -5.51 -39.74 3.50
CA TYR A 288 -4.84 -40.33 4.65
C TYR A 288 -5.87 -40.71 5.71
N ASN A 289 -5.78 -41.94 6.24
CA ASN A 289 -6.55 -42.38 7.40
C ASN A 289 -5.55 -42.75 8.50
N ARG A 290 -5.54 -42.03 9.62
CA ARG A 290 -4.53 -42.17 10.70
C ARG A 290 -5.13 -41.94 12.08
N THR A 291 -4.36 -42.23 13.12
CA THR A 291 -4.74 -41.86 14.49
C THR A 291 -4.22 -40.47 14.85
N LEU A 292 -4.80 -39.82 15.87
CA LEU A 292 -4.31 -38.53 16.37
C LEU A 292 -2.84 -38.59 16.86
N VAL A 293 -2.40 -39.73 17.39
CA VAL A 293 -1.00 -39.95 17.80
C VAL A 293 -0.06 -39.93 16.60
N ASP A 294 -0.55 -40.35 15.43
CA ASP A 294 0.21 -40.35 14.18
C ASP A 294 0.12 -39.02 13.42
N TRP A 295 -0.52 -37.98 13.98
CA TRP A 295 -0.74 -36.67 13.34
C TRP A 295 0.53 -36.09 12.70
N PHE A 296 1.61 -36.03 13.48
CA PHE A 296 2.93 -35.56 13.05
C PHE A 296 3.50 -36.32 11.86
N SER A 297 3.15 -37.61 11.71
CA SER A 297 3.55 -38.37 10.53
C SER A 297 2.76 -37.95 9.29
N VAL A 298 1.49 -37.53 9.45
CA VAL A 298 0.66 -37.07 8.34
C VAL A 298 1.13 -35.72 7.85
N GLU A 299 1.32 -34.75 8.74
CA GLU A 299 1.81 -33.41 8.40
C GLU A 299 3.08 -33.50 7.56
N ARG A 300 4.11 -34.22 8.05
CA ARG A 300 5.39 -34.37 7.35
C ARG A 300 5.26 -35.08 6.01
N ASN A 301 4.50 -36.18 5.96
CA ASN A 301 4.34 -36.94 4.71
C ASN A 301 3.59 -36.10 3.68
N LEU A 302 2.52 -35.40 4.10
CA LEU A 302 1.74 -34.53 3.23
C LEU A 302 2.57 -33.37 2.69
N ALA A 303 3.30 -32.65 3.55
CA ALA A 303 4.17 -31.56 3.13
C ALA A 303 5.27 -32.05 2.16
N ALA A 304 5.89 -33.21 2.47
CA ALA A 304 6.93 -33.80 1.62
C ALA A 304 6.38 -34.27 0.26
N GLU A 305 5.21 -34.91 0.25
CA GLU A 305 4.54 -35.38 -0.98
C GLU A 305 4.10 -34.21 -1.86
N VAL A 306 3.52 -33.15 -1.27
CA VAL A 306 3.19 -31.91 -2.00
C VAL A 306 4.45 -31.26 -2.55
N ALA A 307 5.50 -31.09 -1.74
CA ALA A 307 6.77 -30.52 -2.18
C ALA A 307 7.41 -31.37 -3.30
N GLN A 308 7.38 -32.70 -3.20
CA GLN A 308 7.92 -33.59 -4.22
C GLN A 308 7.11 -33.54 -5.53
N THR A 309 5.78 -33.49 -5.43
CA THR A 309 4.88 -33.34 -6.58
C THR A 309 5.16 -32.02 -7.30
N LEU A 310 5.31 -30.93 -6.55
CA LEU A 310 5.69 -29.63 -7.11
C LEU A 310 7.10 -29.67 -7.71
N GLN A 311 8.08 -30.31 -7.05
CA GLN A 311 9.45 -30.46 -7.58
C GLN A 311 9.50 -31.26 -8.88
N ALA A 312 8.58 -32.21 -9.11
CA ALA A 312 8.48 -32.92 -10.39
C ALA A 312 8.06 -32.02 -11.55
N VAL A 313 7.42 -30.88 -11.25
CA VAL A 313 6.94 -29.87 -12.20
C VAL A 313 7.87 -28.64 -12.27
N LEU A 314 8.88 -28.56 -11.38
CA LEU A 314 9.78 -27.40 -11.26
C LEU A 314 11.22 -27.71 -11.72
N PRO A 315 11.99 -26.69 -12.16
CA PRO A 315 13.42 -26.84 -12.38
C PRO A 315 14.13 -27.28 -11.08
N ARG A 316 15.06 -28.22 -11.20
CA ARG A 316 15.78 -28.83 -10.07
C ARG A 316 16.47 -27.77 -9.20
N GLY A 317 16.11 -27.74 -7.91
CA GLY A 317 16.82 -26.95 -6.91
C GLY A 317 16.07 -26.80 -5.59
N ALA A 318 15.88 -27.89 -4.84
CA ALA A 318 15.58 -27.81 -3.41
C ALA A 318 15.98 -29.11 -2.72
N ALA A 319 16.91 -29.02 -1.75
CA ALA A 319 17.21 -30.11 -0.83
C ALA A 319 16.07 -30.24 0.19
N ALA A 320 15.81 -31.47 0.66
CA ALA A 320 14.90 -31.74 1.74
C ALA A 320 15.32 -30.96 2.99
N VAL A 321 14.49 -30.01 3.43
CA VAL A 321 14.68 -29.30 4.69
C VAL A 321 14.40 -30.30 5.82
N ALA A 322 15.31 -30.39 6.78
CA ALA A 322 15.16 -31.25 7.94
C ALA A 322 13.88 -30.86 8.71
N ALA A 323 13.04 -31.86 9.01
CA ALA A 323 11.85 -31.66 9.84
C ALA A 323 12.28 -31.11 11.22
N PRO A 324 11.55 -30.13 11.79
CA PRO A 324 11.82 -29.63 13.12
C PRO A 324 11.76 -30.77 14.15
N ARG A 325 12.44 -30.58 15.29
CA ARG A 325 12.23 -31.43 16.47
C ARG A 325 10.85 -31.09 17.04
N GLU A 326 9.84 -31.75 16.50
CA GLU A 326 8.48 -31.70 17.00
C GLU A 326 8.40 -32.29 18.42
N THR A 327 7.43 -31.80 19.19
CA THR A 327 7.08 -32.41 20.48
C THR A 327 6.67 -33.87 20.28
N THR A 328 6.88 -34.70 21.31
CA THR A 328 6.34 -36.07 21.33
C THR A 328 4.97 -36.17 22.00
N SER A 329 4.43 -35.07 22.54
CA SER A 329 3.10 -35.01 23.14
C SER A 329 2.09 -34.39 22.17
N ALA A 330 1.12 -35.20 21.75
CA ALA A 330 0.01 -34.74 20.93
C ALA A 330 -0.86 -33.69 21.68
N GLU A 331 -0.97 -33.82 22.99
CA GLU A 331 -1.70 -32.88 23.84
C GLU A 331 -0.98 -31.53 23.92
N ALA A 332 0.34 -31.50 24.14
CA ALA A 332 1.12 -30.26 24.15
C ALA A 332 1.01 -29.52 22.81
N HIS A 333 0.98 -30.28 21.72
CA HIS A 333 0.82 -29.74 20.39
C HIS A 333 -0.57 -29.16 20.11
N LEU A 334 -1.63 -29.84 20.54
CA LEU A 334 -3.00 -29.33 20.41
C LEU A 334 -3.16 -27.99 21.16
N GLU A 335 -2.53 -27.84 22.32
CA GLU A 335 -2.50 -26.56 23.06
C GLU A 335 -1.79 -25.46 22.26
N VAL A 336 -0.67 -25.76 21.59
CA VAL A 336 -0.01 -24.79 20.68
C VAL A 336 -0.91 -24.42 19.50
N LEU A 337 -1.63 -25.38 18.90
CA LEU A 337 -2.56 -25.10 17.79
C LEU A 337 -3.72 -24.19 18.23
N ARG A 338 -4.28 -24.42 19.43
CA ARG A 338 -5.30 -23.53 20.03
C ARG A 338 -4.75 -22.11 20.20
N ALA A 339 -3.55 -21.98 20.75
CA ALA A 339 -2.89 -20.69 20.93
C ALA A 339 -2.64 -19.97 19.60
N ARG A 340 -2.11 -20.66 18.58
CA ARG A 340 -1.86 -20.08 17.24
C ARG A 340 -3.13 -19.52 16.61
N ARG A 341 -4.23 -20.25 16.70
CA ARG A 341 -5.54 -19.79 16.21
C ARG A 341 -5.98 -18.51 16.90
N LEU A 342 -5.74 -18.36 18.20
CA LEU A 342 -6.02 -17.14 18.95
C LEU A 342 -5.10 -15.99 18.50
N LEU A 343 -3.79 -16.25 18.38
CA LEU A 343 -2.80 -15.23 17.98
C LEU A 343 -3.02 -14.67 16.57
N ALA A 344 -3.74 -15.39 15.71
CA ALA A 344 -4.09 -14.91 14.37
C ALA A 344 -4.88 -13.60 14.35
N THR A 345 -5.66 -13.29 15.40
CA THR A 345 -6.41 -12.03 15.50
C THR A 345 -5.52 -10.86 15.90
N ARG A 346 -4.37 -11.16 16.53
CA ARG A 346 -3.46 -10.21 17.18
C ARG A 346 -4.14 -9.28 18.19
N SER A 347 -5.26 -9.69 18.78
CA SER A 347 -5.94 -8.93 19.82
C SER A 347 -5.30 -9.19 21.19
N VAL A 348 -5.34 -8.20 22.09
CA VAL A 348 -4.82 -8.35 23.45
C VAL A 348 -5.53 -9.48 24.20
N ALA A 349 -6.87 -9.54 24.08
CA ALA A 349 -7.68 -10.55 24.77
C ALA A 349 -7.39 -11.98 24.29
N ASP A 350 -7.14 -12.16 22.99
CA ASP A 350 -6.78 -13.48 22.45
C ASP A 350 -5.33 -13.84 22.76
N ALA A 351 -4.42 -12.85 22.79
CA ALA A 351 -3.04 -13.07 23.22
C ALA A 351 -2.96 -13.51 24.70
N GLU A 352 -3.80 -12.96 25.57
CA GLU A 352 -3.88 -13.38 26.97
C GLU A 352 -4.36 -14.83 27.12
N GLN A 353 -5.39 -15.23 26.37
CA GLN A 353 -5.83 -16.63 26.34
C GLN A 353 -4.77 -17.55 25.72
N ALA A 354 -4.08 -17.11 24.68
CA ALA A 354 -3.01 -17.88 24.05
C ALA A 354 -1.86 -18.17 25.02
N ILE A 355 -1.51 -17.21 25.89
CA ILE A 355 -0.49 -17.40 26.94
C ILE A 355 -0.83 -18.58 27.84
N GLU A 356 -2.10 -18.74 28.25
CA GLU A 356 -2.54 -19.84 29.11
C GLU A 356 -2.35 -21.20 28.42
N HIS A 357 -2.81 -21.32 27.17
CA HIS A 357 -2.61 -22.53 26.37
C HIS A 357 -1.11 -22.86 26.18
N LEU A 358 -0.27 -21.86 25.92
CA LEU A 358 1.17 -22.07 25.70
C LEU A 358 1.92 -22.46 26.98
N GLN A 359 1.50 -21.94 28.13
CA GLN A 359 2.03 -22.38 29.43
C GLN A 359 1.63 -23.83 29.73
N GLN A 360 0.41 -24.23 29.38
CA GLN A 360 -0.03 -25.62 29.49
C GLN A 360 0.77 -26.55 28.57
N ALA A 361 1.02 -26.13 27.31
CA ALA A 361 1.87 -26.87 26.38
C ALA A 361 3.27 -27.11 26.94
N LEU A 362 3.89 -26.09 27.55
CA LEU A 362 5.22 -26.19 28.17
C LEU A 362 5.24 -27.00 29.47
N THR A 363 4.10 -27.12 30.15
CA THR A 363 3.95 -28.04 31.30
C THR A 363 3.93 -29.50 30.82
N LEU A 364 3.28 -29.76 29.69
CA LEU A 364 3.20 -31.09 29.08
C LEU A 364 4.52 -31.50 28.41
N ASP A 365 5.19 -30.56 27.73
CA ASP A 365 6.51 -30.75 27.13
C ASP A 365 7.44 -29.54 27.30
N PRO A 366 8.32 -29.55 28.32
CA PRO A 366 9.29 -28.48 28.56
C PRO A 366 10.38 -28.33 27.51
N ASN A 367 10.49 -29.24 26.53
CA ASN A 367 11.47 -29.14 25.43
C ASN A 367 10.82 -28.71 24.10
N TYR A 368 9.57 -28.25 24.13
CA TYR A 368 8.87 -27.85 22.92
C TYR A 368 9.26 -26.43 22.46
N ALA A 369 10.23 -26.36 21.55
CA ALA A 369 10.81 -25.10 21.06
C ALA A 369 9.76 -24.10 20.51
N GLN A 370 8.80 -24.58 19.72
CA GLN A 370 7.75 -23.73 19.14
C GLN A 370 6.84 -23.12 20.22
N ALA A 371 6.54 -23.84 21.31
CA ALA A 371 5.71 -23.31 22.38
C ALA A 371 6.38 -22.11 23.07
N TYR A 372 7.71 -22.15 23.27
CA TYR A 372 8.47 -21.00 23.76
C TYR A 372 8.42 -19.81 22.78
N ALA A 373 8.62 -20.04 21.48
CA ALA A 373 8.58 -18.99 20.47
C ALA A 373 7.18 -18.35 20.36
N ARG A 374 6.11 -19.15 20.41
CA ARG A 374 4.73 -18.66 20.39
C ARG A 374 4.35 -17.94 21.68
N LEU A 375 4.91 -18.34 22.82
CA LEU A 375 4.70 -17.63 24.10
C LEU A 375 5.34 -16.24 24.06
N ALA A 376 6.54 -16.14 23.49
CA ALA A 376 7.18 -14.87 23.19
C ALA A 376 6.30 -13.97 22.28
N ASP A 377 5.78 -14.52 21.17
CA ASP A 377 4.89 -13.79 20.24
C ASP A 377 3.64 -13.25 20.94
N ALA A 378 2.98 -14.08 21.75
CA ALA A 378 1.79 -13.69 22.51
C ALA A 378 2.06 -12.51 23.46
N ILE A 379 3.19 -12.55 24.17
CA ILE A 379 3.60 -11.47 25.07
C ILE A 379 3.93 -10.20 24.27
N LEU A 380 4.59 -10.32 23.12
CA LEU A 380 4.90 -9.19 22.23
C LEU A 380 3.63 -8.54 21.69
N ILE A 381 2.66 -9.30 21.19
CA ILE A 381 1.36 -8.79 20.71
C ILE A 381 0.65 -7.98 21.79
N LYS A 382 0.60 -8.51 23.01
CA LYS A 382 0.02 -7.80 24.16
C LYS A 382 0.78 -6.51 24.45
N ALA A 383 2.11 -6.55 24.44
CA ALA A 383 2.97 -5.42 24.76
C ALA A 383 2.89 -4.29 23.72
N GLU A 384 2.81 -4.62 22.42
CA GLU A 384 2.63 -3.66 21.31
C GLU A 384 1.43 -2.73 21.54
N SER A 385 0.37 -3.23 22.20
CA SER A 385 -0.88 -2.49 22.42
C SER A 385 -1.07 -1.94 23.84
N THR A 386 -0.15 -2.22 24.78
CA THR A 386 -0.35 -1.87 26.21
C THR A 386 0.85 -1.19 26.85
N THR A 387 1.95 -1.91 27.05
CA THR A 387 3.10 -1.49 27.85
C THR A 387 4.31 -1.03 27.03
N GLY A 388 4.30 -1.29 25.72
CA GLY A 388 5.45 -1.11 24.83
C GLY A 388 6.42 -2.30 24.86
N LEU A 389 7.19 -2.47 23.77
CA LEU A 389 8.10 -3.60 23.57
C LEU A 389 9.23 -3.66 24.61
N GLU A 390 9.75 -2.51 25.04
CA GLU A 390 10.83 -2.44 26.03
C GLU A 390 10.45 -3.07 27.37
N ALA A 391 9.21 -2.86 27.82
CA ALA A 391 8.72 -3.44 29.06
C ALA A 391 8.58 -4.97 28.99
N ALA A 392 8.41 -5.53 27.78
CA ALA A 392 8.26 -6.97 27.57
C ALA A 392 9.60 -7.71 27.45
N ARG A 393 10.69 -7.00 27.11
CA ARG A 393 12.01 -7.59 26.85
C ARG A 393 12.47 -8.59 27.95
N PRO A 394 12.42 -8.27 29.26
CA PRO A 394 12.91 -9.21 30.29
C PRO A 394 12.12 -10.52 30.36
N ALA A 395 10.85 -10.52 29.93
CA ALA A 395 10.02 -11.71 29.90
C ALA A 395 10.19 -12.50 28.60
N VAL A 396 10.40 -11.80 27.48
CA VAL A 396 10.45 -12.40 26.13
C VAL A 396 11.83 -12.97 25.80
N GLU A 397 12.91 -12.27 26.17
CA GLU A 397 14.28 -12.63 25.79
C GLU A 397 14.68 -14.04 26.24
N PRO A 398 14.44 -14.47 27.51
CA PRO A 398 14.75 -15.85 27.93
C PRO A 398 13.95 -16.92 27.19
N LEU A 399 12.72 -16.61 26.76
CA LEU A 399 11.88 -17.54 26.00
C LEU A 399 12.45 -17.74 24.60
N LEU A 400 12.86 -16.66 23.93
CA LEU A 400 13.47 -16.73 22.60
C LEU A 400 14.84 -17.43 22.65
N GLU A 401 15.66 -17.16 23.67
CA GLU A 401 16.92 -17.88 23.89
C GLU A 401 16.69 -19.38 24.05
N LYS A 402 15.70 -19.77 24.87
CA LYS A 402 15.35 -21.17 25.08
C LYS A 402 14.81 -21.82 23.81
N ALA A 403 13.94 -21.14 23.06
CA ALA A 403 13.42 -21.62 21.79
C ALA A 403 14.54 -21.87 20.78
N LEU A 404 15.45 -20.91 20.59
CA LEU A 404 16.57 -21.01 19.66
C LEU A 404 17.64 -22.01 20.11
N ALA A 405 17.82 -22.22 21.42
CA ALA A 405 18.69 -23.27 21.94
C ALA A 405 18.14 -24.68 21.68
N LEU A 406 16.81 -24.85 21.69
CA LEU A 406 16.14 -26.11 21.38
C LEU A 406 16.06 -26.36 19.86
N ASP A 407 15.75 -25.32 19.08
CA ASP A 407 15.66 -25.38 17.62
C ASP A 407 16.21 -24.09 16.97
N PRO A 408 17.48 -24.09 16.52
CA PRO A 408 18.10 -22.99 15.78
C PRO A 408 17.48 -22.74 14.40
N GLY A 409 16.59 -23.62 13.92
CA GLY A 409 15.90 -23.50 12.63
C GLY A 409 14.62 -22.65 12.66
N LEU A 410 14.24 -22.11 13.83
CA LEU A 410 13.04 -21.27 13.99
C LEU A 410 13.28 -19.85 13.47
N GLY A 411 13.10 -19.64 12.17
CA GLY A 411 13.30 -18.36 11.51
C GLY A 411 12.50 -17.20 12.12
N GLU A 412 11.26 -17.46 12.55
CA GLU A 412 10.38 -16.47 13.17
C GLU A 412 10.92 -16.00 14.54
N ALA A 413 11.65 -16.85 15.27
CA ALA A 413 12.24 -16.49 16.56
C ALA A 413 13.36 -15.45 16.40
N TYR A 414 14.12 -15.50 15.29
CA TYR A 414 15.08 -14.45 14.97
C TYR A 414 14.37 -13.12 14.64
N ALA A 415 13.27 -13.17 13.88
CA ALA A 415 12.48 -11.97 13.59
C ALA A 415 11.83 -11.36 14.85
N MET A 416 11.45 -12.16 15.84
CA MET A 416 10.99 -11.65 17.13
C MET A 416 12.14 -11.05 17.93
N ARG A 417 13.32 -11.70 17.92
CA ARG A 417 14.51 -11.18 18.63
C ARG A 417 14.99 -9.84 18.04
N SER A 418 14.85 -9.64 16.73
CA SER A 418 15.18 -8.35 16.11
C SER A 418 14.31 -7.20 16.60
N MET A 419 13.09 -7.47 17.08
CA MET A 419 12.22 -6.44 17.67
C MET A 419 12.68 -6.01 19.06
N LEU A 420 13.53 -6.80 19.71
CA LEU A 420 14.07 -6.49 21.02
C LEU A 420 15.35 -5.66 20.90
N THR A 421 16.22 -5.84 19.91
CA THR A 421 17.49 -5.10 19.90
C THR A 421 17.34 -3.61 19.56
N GLU A 422 18.09 -2.74 20.25
CA GLU A 422 18.24 -1.33 19.87
C GLU A 422 19.30 -1.13 18.76
N ASP A 423 20.18 -2.13 18.53
CA ASP A 423 21.17 -2.12 17.44
C ASP A 423 20.47 -2.49 16.11
N PRO A 424 20.28 -1.54 15.17
CA PRO A 424 19.60 -1.81 13.92
C PRO A 424 20.36 -2.78 13.01
N ALA A 425 21.70 -2.83 13.11
CA ALA A 425 22.50 -3.75 12.34
C ALA A 425 22.37 -5.19 12.88
N ALA A 426 22.21 -5.36 14.20
CA ALA A 426 21.86 -6.65 14.78
C ALA A 426 20.45 -7.08 14.38
N ALA A 427 19.49 -6.16 14.39
CA ALA A 427 18.12 -6.44 13.95
C ALA A 427 18.08 -6.92 12.50
N GLU A 428 18.78 -6.22 11.60
CA GLU A 428 18.86 -6.61 10.19
C GLU A 428 19.51 -7.99 10.01
N ARG A 429 20.60 -8.29 10.72
CA ARG A 429 21.26 -9.61 10.64
C ARG A 429 20.32 -10.74 11.08
N ASP A 430 19.62 -10.56 12.19
CA ASP A 430 18.65 -11.54 12.68
C ASP A 430 17.49 -11.74 11.69
N LEU A 431 16.95 -10.66 11.14
CA LEU A 431 15.89 -10.74 10.13
C LEU A 431 16.36 -11.45 8.86
N GLN A 432 17.54 -11.11 8.35
CA GLN A 432 18.10 -11.78 7.17
C GLN A 432 18.35 -13.27 7.42
N PHE A 433 18.87 -13.64 8.60
CA PHE A 433 19.08 -15.04 8.96
C PHE A 433 17.76 -15.79 9.10
N GLY A 434 16.78 -15.22 9.80
CA GLY A 434 15.46 -15.81 9.95
C GLY A 434 14.73 -15.99 8.63
N LEU A 435 14.82 -15.01 7.72
CA LEU A 435 14.25 -15.09 6.38
C LEU A 435 14.99 -16.08 5.46
N ALA A 436 16.27 -16.35 5.70
CA ALA A 436 16.98 -17.43 5.00
C ALA A 436 16.47 -18.81 5.43
N LEU A 437 16.00 -18.96 6.68
CA LEU A 437 15.38 -20.19 7.20
C LEU A 437 13.91 -20.33 6.78
N ASN A 438 13.18 -19.21 6.70
CA ASN A 438 11.80 -19.15 6.22
C ASN A 438 11.62 -18.00 5.20
N PRO A 439 11.91 -18.25 3.91
CA PRO A 439 11.80 -17.24 2.85
C PRO A 439 10.37 -16.83 2.49
N SER A 440 9.34 -17.49 3.02
CA SER A 440 7.93 -17.08 2.83
C SER A 440 7.33 -16.38 4.06
N TYR A 441 8.15 -15.96 5.02
CA TYR A 441 7.67 -15.24 6.20
C TYR A 441 7.43 -13.74 5.94
N ALA A 442 6.22 -13.39 5.49
CA ALA A 442 5.83 -12.03 5.11
C ALA A 442 6.11 -10.96 6.19
N ARG A 443 5.79 -11.25 7.45
CA ARG A 443 6.02 -10.33 8.57
C ARG A 443 7.51 -10.03 8.78
N GLY A 444 8.39 -11.00 8.55
CA GLY A 444 9.84 -10.77 8.62
C GLY A 444 10.33 -9.75 7.60
N TYR A 445 9.80 -9.80 6.37
CA TYR A 445 10.11 -8.81 5.33
C TYR A 445 9.58 -7.41 5.64
N GLU A 446 8.39 -7.32 6.26
CA GLU A 446 7.85 -6.03 6.74
C GLU A 446 8.74 -5.42 7.84
N LEU A 447 9.14 -6.23 8.84
CA LEU A 447 10.06 -5.80 9.89
C LEU A 447 11.42 -5.37 9.31
N LEU A 448 11.95 -6.12 8.34
CA LEU A 448 13.20 -5.78 7.66
C LEU A 448 13.10 -4.44 6.92
N ALA A 449 12.00 -4.20 6.19
CA ALA A 449 11.77 -2.94 5.52
C ALA A 449 11.75 -1.75 6.49
N ASN A 450 11.11 -1.91 7.64
CA ASN A 450 11.05 -0.89 8.68
C ASN A 450 12.45 -0.56 9.24
N VAL A 451 13.28 -1.56 9.55
CA VAL A 451 14.66 -1.37 10.04
C VAL A 451 15.53 -0.67 8.98
N GLN A 452 15.42 -1.10 7.72
CA GLN A 452 16.19 -0.57 6.59
C GLN A 452 15.93 0.93 6.35
N VAL A 453 14.67 1.38 6.40
CA VAL A 453 14.34 2.80 6.19
C VAL A 453 14.62 3.65 7.41
N LYS A 454 14.10 3.27 8.58
CA LYS A 454 14.14 4.16 9.75
C LYS A 454 15.57 4.33 10.27
N SER A 455 16.30 3.24 10.34
CA SER A 455 17.58 3.19 11.05
C SER A 455 18.80 3.18 10.14
N LEU A 456 18.70 2.59 8.94
CA LEU A 456 19.84 2.40 8.03
C LEU A 456 19.81 3.30 6.78
N LYS A 457 18.70 4.04 6.56
CA LYS A 457 18.47 4.91 5.39
C LYS A 457 18.61 4.18 4.04
N GLN A 458 18.33 2.88 4.01
CA GLN A 458 18.39 2.02 2.82
C GLN A 458 17.01 1.92 2.16
N PHE A 459 16.54 3.01 1.55
CA PHE A 459 15.16 3.10 1.06
C PHE A 459 14.82 2.06 -0.01
N GLU A 460 15.67 1.89 -1.04
CA GLU A 460 15.40 0.94 -2.12
C GLU A 460 15.38 -0.52 -1.64
N ALA A 461 16.21 -0.84 -0.65
CA ALA A 461 16.20 -2.17 -0.03
C ALA A 461 14.89 -2.41 0.71
N ALA A 462 14.42 -1.43 1.48
CA ALA A 462 13.16 -1.55 2.19
C ALA A 462 11.96 -1.67 1.27
N VAL A 463 11.94 -0.96 0.13
CA VAL A 463 10.87 -1.09 -0.87
C VAL A 463 10.84 -2.52 -1.42
N ARG A 464 11.99 -3.13 -1.74
CA ARG A 464 12.04 -4.54 -2.17
C ARG A 464 11.56 -5.50 -1.08
N SER A 465 11.96 -5.25 0.17
CA SER A 465 11.53 -6.06 1.32
C SER A 465 10.00 -5.99 1.48
N ILE A 466 9.41 -4.80 1.53
CA ILE A 466 7.95 -4.67 1.71
C ILE A 466 7.16 -5.16 0.48
N ASP A 467 7.70 -5.03 -0.73
CA ASP A 467 7.09 -5.60 -1.94
C ASP A 467 7.07 -7.13 -1.89
N THR A 468 8.10 -7.74 -1.31
CA THR A 468 8.13 -9.19 -1.05
C THR A 468 7.08 -9.58 -0.02
N ALA A 469 6.92 -8.80 1.07
CA ALA A 469 5.87 -9.02 2.06
C ALA A 469 4.47 -8.94 1.43
N ILE A 470 4.20 -7.94 0.59
CA ILE A 470 2.92 -7.80 -0.15
C ILE A 470 2.72 -8.98 -1.11
N ALA A 471 3.76 -9.41 -1.82
CA ALA A 471 3.65 -10.54 -2.72
C ALA A 471 3.32 -11.85 -1.99
N LEU A 472 3.86 -12.05 -0.78
CA LEU A 472 3.60 -13.21 0.08
C LEU A 472 2.22 -13.13 0.74
N ASP A 473 1.75 -11.95 1.09
CA ASP A 473 0.50 -11.74 1.83
C ASP A 473 -0.34 -10.59 1.22
N PRO A 474 -0.88 -10.78 0.00
CA PRO A 474 -1.45 -9.72 -0.83
C PRO A 474 -2.83 -9.24 -0.41
N LEU A 475 -3.52 -9.96 0.47
CA LEU A 475 -4.85 -9.60 0.98
C LEU A 475 -4.81 -9.03 2.39
N THR A 476 -3.62 -8.72 2.92
CA THR A 476 -3.45 -8.09 4.24
C THR A 476 -3.32 -6.57 4.10
N PRO A 477 -4.31 -5.77 4.58
CA PRO A 477 -4.26 -4.31 4.52
C PRO A 477 -3.01 -3.71 5.17
N GLY A 478 -2.51 -4.35 6.23
CA GLY A 478 -1.33 -3.91 6.98
C GLY A 478 -0.05 -3.79 6.14
N ASN A 479 0.13 -4.61 5.10
CA ASN A 479 1.33 -4.56 4.26
C ASN A 479 1.34 -3.31 3.36
N PHE A 480 0.18 -2.97 2.79
CA PHE A 480 0.02 -1.72 2.01
C PHE A 480 0.19 -0.50 2.90
N HIS A 481 -0.38 -0.54 4.12
CA HIS A 481 -0.21 0.49 5.12
C HIS A 481 1.25 0.69 5.55
N ALA A 482 2.00 -0.40 5.75
CA ALA A 482 3.42 -0.34 6.06
C ALA A 482 4.21 0.32 4.90
N LYS A 483 3.97 -0.11 3.65
CA LYS A 483 4.59 0.50 2.46
C LYS A 483 4.23 1.99 2.34
N ALA A 484 2.97 2.36 2.59
CA ALA A 484 2.54 3.76 2.58
C ALA A 484 3.30 4.60 3.60
N GLY A 485 3.55 4.06 4.79
CA GLY A 485 4.44 4.66 5.80
C GLY A 485 5.84 4.91 5.25
N LEU A 486 6.46 3.94 4.58
CA LEU A 486 7.79 4.12 3.97
C LEU A 486 7.79 5.19 2.88
N MET A 487 6.74 5.25 2.04
CA MET A 487 6.62 6.27 1.00
C MET A 487 6.52 7.68 1.60
N MET A 488 5.82 7.81 2.72
CA MET A 488 5.73 9.08 3.45
C MET A 488 7.08 9.55 4.00
N GLU A 489 7.91 8.65 4.53
CA GLU A 489 9.24 8.99 5.07
C GLU A 489 10.15 9.64 4.00
N VAL A 490 9.95 9.33 2.72
CA VAL A 490 10.68 9.94 1.59
C VAL A 490 9.88 10.98 0.82
N GLY A 491 8.74 11.43 1.34
CA GLY A 491 7.92 12.48 0.74
C GLY A 491 7.10 12.05 -0.48
N ARG A 492 6.92 10.75 -0.74
CA ARG A 492 6.08 10.21 -1.83
C ARG A 492 4.61 10.08 -1.40
N TRP A 493 4.01 11.21 -1.03
CA TRP A 493 2.65 11.29 -0.45
C TRP A 493 1.52 10.79 -1.37
N SER A 494 1.68 10.89 -2.70
CA SER A 494 0.67 10.41 -3.68
C SER A 494 0.58 8.91 -3.73
N GLU A 495 1.72 8.23 -3.81
CA GLU A 495 1.76 6.77 -3.77
C GLU A 495 1.33 6.24 -2.40
N ALA A 496 1.70 6.93 -1.31
CA ALA A 496 1.20 6.57 0.02
C ALA A 496 -0.34 6.57 0.08
N ALA A 497 -1.00 7.57 -0.52
CA ALA A 497 -2.46 7.61 -0.58
C ALA A 497 -3.04 6.44 -1.39
N GLU A 498 -2.48 6.14 -2.57
CA GLU A 498 -2.93 5.00 -3.39
C GLU A 498 -2.82 3.66 -2.65
N LEU A 499 -1.74 3.46 -1.91
CA LEU A 499 -1.54 2.28 -1.07
C LEU A 499 -2.55 2.19 0.08
N GLU A 500 -2.85 3.30 0.75
CA GLU A 500 -3.87 3.31 1.81
C GLU A 500 -5.28 3.11 1.25
N HIS A 501 -5.58 3.61 0.04
CA HIS A 501 -6.81 3.26 -0.66
C HIS A 501 -6.90 1.76 -0.94
N ARG A 502 -5.80 1.14 -1.38
CA ARG A 502 -5.76 -0.32 -1.57
C ARG A 502 -5.98 -1.08 -0.27
N ALA A 503 -5.46 -0.57 0.86
CA ALA A 503 -5.74 -1.13 2.17
C ALA A 503 -7.25 -1.04 2.53
N LEU A 504 -7.92 0.06 2.19
CA LEU A 504 -9.37 0.22 2.39
C LEU A 504 -10.23 -0.60 1.43
N GLU A 505 -9.75 -0.90 0.21
CA GLU A 505 -10.42 -1.83 -0.69
C GLU A 505 -10.45 -3.25 -0.11
N LEU A 506 -9.35 -3.66 0.55
CA LEU A 506 -9.26 -4.95 1.24
C LEU A 506 -10.06 -4.97 2.53
N ASN A 507 -10.04 -3.87 3.30
CA ASN A 507 -10.85 -3.72 4.51
C ASN A 507 -11.33 -2.26 4.66
N PRO A 508 -12.60 -1.97 4.34
CA PRO A 508 -13.17 -0.61 4.42
C PRO A 508 -13.18 0.01 5.82
N GLN A 509 -13.04 -0.83 6.86
CA GLN A 509 -12.98 -0.45 8.27
C GLN A 509 -11.54 -0.43 8.81
N PHE A 510 -10.52 -0.51 7.94
CA PHE A 510 -9.13 -0.47 8.36
C PHE A 510 -8.75 0.93 8.84
N ARG A 511 -8.95 1.15 10.14
CA ARG A 511 -8.81 2.45 10.81
C ARG A 511 -7.47 3.12 10.55
N ALA A 512 -6.38 2.37 10.53
CA ALA A 512 -5.05 2.94 10.34
C ALA A 512 -4.91 3.64 8.97
N ALA A 513 -5.51 3.09 7.92
CA ALA A 513 -5.57 3.74 6.60
C ALA A 513 -6.45 5.00 6.59
N LEU A 514 -7.61 4.98 7.26
CA LEU A 514 -8.46 6.17 7.40
C LEU A 514 -7.69 7.34 8.04
N LEU A 515 -6.93 7.06 9.10
CA LEU A 515 -6.12 8.09 9.76
C LEU A 515 -5.01 8.61 8.85
N ARG A 516 -4.34 7.74 8.10
CA ARG A 516 -3.25 8.17 7.21
C ARG A 516 -3.78 8.96 6.01
N LEU A 517 -4.90 8.55 5.42
CA LEU A 517 -5.56 9.30 4.34
C LEU A 517 -6.08 10.65 4.83
N SER A 518 -6.67 10.73 6.03
CA SER A 518 -7.07 12.02 6.63
C SER A 518 -5.87 12.95 6.76
N MET A 519 -4.73 12.45 7.26
CA MET A 519 -3.49 13.22 7.36
C MET A 519 -3.00 13.69 5.98
N VAL A 520 -2.95 12.81 4.98
CA VAL A 520 -2.54 13.17 3.60
C VAL A 520 -3.47 14.23 3.02
N ALA A 521 -4.78 14.09 3.22
CA ALA A 521 -5.79 15.05 2.78
C ALA A 521 -5.59 16.42 3.45
N VAL A 522 -5.31 16.46 4.77
CA VAL A 522 -4.95 17.69 5.49
C VAL A 522 -3.70 18.34 4.91
N PHE A 523 -2.64 17.58 4.62
CA PHE A 523 -1.41 18.12 4.03
C PHE A 523 -1.64 18.76 2.65
N ARG A 524 -2.61 18.24 1.89
CA ARG A 524 -3.03 18.76 0.59
C ARG A 524 -4.08 19.87 0.69
N GLY A 525 -4.62 20.14 1.88
CA GLY A 525 -5.71 21.09 2.11
C GLY A 525 -7.10 20.57 1.76
N HIS A 526 -7.28 19.27 1.49
CA HIS A 526 -8.60 18.69 1.21
C HIS A 526 -9.33 18.36 2.53
N PHE A 527 -9.80 19.38 3.25
CA PHE A 527 -10.40 19.21 4.58
C PHE A 527 -11.71 18.42 4.57
N ALA A 528 -12.55 18.55 3.56
CA ALA A 528 -13.78 17.78 3.43
C ALA A 528 -13.51 16.28 3.30
N GLU A 529 -12.50 15.92 2.49
CA GLU A 529 -12.04 14.53 2.36
C GLU A 529 -11.45 14.02 3.69
N ALA A 530 -10.67 14.86 4.38
CA ALA A 530 -10.15 14.52 5.71
C ALA A 530 -11.26 14.31 6.76
N ILE A 531 -12.34 15.08 6.68
CA ILE A 531 -13.54 14.94 7.54
C ILE A 531 -14.23 13.61 7.26
N ASP A 532 -14.42 13.22 6.00
CA ASP A 532 -15.00 11.91 5.64
C ASP A 532 -14.23 10.75 6.29
N TYR A 533 -12.92 10.70 6.10
CA TYR A 533 -12.09 9.64 6.70
C TYR A 533 -12.13 9.66 8.22
N MET A 534 -12.13 10.85 8.82
CA MET A 534 -12.12 10.99 10.27
C MET A 534 -13.49 10.64 10.90
N GLU A 535 -14.61 10.98 10.25
CA GLU A 535 -15.94 10.55 10.66
C GLU A 535 -16.05 9.02 10.65
N ARG A 536 -15.56 8.37 9.59
CA ARG A 536 -15.49 6.91 9.51
C ARG A 536 -14.61 6.34 10.61
N ALA A 537 -13.46 6.94 10.90
CA ALA A 537 -12.56 6.49 11.96
C ALA A 537 -13.19 6.64 13.37
N VAL A 538 -13.91 7.74 13.62
CA VAL A 538 -14.66 7.97 14.87
C VAL A 538 -15.83 6.99 14.98
N ALA A 539 -16.49 6.63 13.88
CA ALA A 539 -17.56 5.63 13.90
C ALA A 539 -17.06 4.23 14.35
N LEU A 540 -15.81 3.88 14.02
CA LEU A 540 -15.17 2.63 14.45
C LEU A 540 -14.77 2.64 15.93
N ASP A 541 -14.46 3.80 16.49
CA ASP A 541 -14.13 3.97 17.90
C ASP A 541 -14.63 5.32 18.43
N PRO A 542 -15.91 5.37 18.83
CA PRO A 542 -16.55 6.61 19.24
C PRO A 542 -16.00 7.18 20.55
N ARG A 543 -15.21 6.41 21.32
CA ARG A 543 -14.67 6.81 22.62
C ARG A 543 -13.23 7.32 22.54
N ALA A 544 -12.53 7.11 21.42
CA ALA A 544 -11.19 7.65 21.21
C ALA A 544 -11.19 9.18 21.18
N VAL A 545 -10.80 9.78 22.30
CA VAL A 545 -10.57 11.23 22.44
C VAL A 545 -9.63 11.78 21.35
N PRO A 546 -8.49 11.15 21.00
CA PRO A 546 -7.60 11.70 19.98
C PRO A 546 -8.27 11.87 18.60
N LEU A 547 -9.13 10.92 18.20
CA LEU A 547 -9.83 11.01 16.92
C LEU A 547 -10.87 12.13 16.91
N ARG A 548 -11.67 12.19 17.97
CA ARG A 548 -12.68 13.22 18.12
C ARG A 548 -12.05 14.61 18.14
N THR A 549 -10.91 14.78 18.80
CA THR A 549 -10.15 16.03 18.83
C THR A 549 -9.62 16.44 17.44
N GLN A 550 -9.14 15.49 16.64
CA GLN A 550 -8.76 15.78 15.25
C GLN A 550 -9.97 16.17 14.41
N LEU A 551 -11.10 15.47 14.55
CA LEU A 551 -12.35 15.80 13.85
C LEU A 551 -12.86 17.20 14.19
N VAL A 552 -12.85 17.57 15.49
CA VAL A 552 -13.16 18.93 15.95
C VAL A 552 -12.28 19.97 15.25
N SER A 553 -10.97 19.69 15.15
CA SER A 553 -10.02 20.60 14.51
C SER A 553 -10.31 20.78 13.01
N LEU A 554 -10.74 19.73 12.32
CA LEU A 554 -11.11 19.79 10.90
C LEU A 554 -12.40 20.59 10.67
N TYR A 555 -13.42 20.39 11.50
CA TYR A 555 -14.64 21.19 11.44
C TYR A 555 -14.36 22.67 11.73
N ASN A 556 -13.51 22.96 12.72
CA ASN A 556 -13.07 24.33 12.99
C ASN A 556 -12.32 24.96 11.79
N ALA A 557 -11.47 24.18 11.10
CA ALA A 557 -10.70 24.65 9.95
C ALA A 557 -11.58 25.12 8.78
N ILE A 558 -12.77 24.52 8.63
CA ILE A 558 -13.75 24.94 7.62
C ILE A 558 -14.81 25.90 8.17
N GLY A 559 -14.69 26.32 9.43
CA GLY A 559 -15.63 27.22 10.11
C GLY A 559 -17.00 26.62 10.42
N ASP A 560 -17.11 25.29 10.51
CA ASP A 560 -18.33 24.59 10.92
C ASP A 560 -18.31 24.32 12.44
N PHE A 561 -18.43 25.41 13.20
CA PHE A 561 -18.29 25.36 14.66
C PHE A 561 -19.42 24.58 15.35
N ASP A 562 -20.62 24.55 14.77
CA ASP A 562 -21.73 23.78 15.30
C ASP A 562 -21.44 22.27 15.20
N ALA A 563 -20.93 21.80 14.06
CA ALA A 563 -20.50 20.42 13.92
C ALA A 563 -19.33 20.09 14.86
N ALA A 564 -18.38 21.01 15.04
CA ALA A 564 -17.28 20.85 15.99
C ALA A 564 -17.77 20.69 17.45
N LEU A 565 -18.78 21.46 17.87
CA LEU A 565 -19.38 21.33 19.20
C LEU A 565 -20.19 20.05 19.38
N ALA A 566 -20.83 19.57 18.31
CA ALA A 566 -21.62 18.35 18.31
C ALA A 566 -20.76 17.07 18.42
N VAL A 567 -19.45 17.15 18.19
CA VAL A 567 -18.52 16.06 18.49
C VAL A 567 -18.29 16.00 20.00
N ASP A 568 -18.87 14.98 20.64
CA ASP A 568 -18.76 14.74 22.08
C ASP A 568 -17.34 14.32 22.49
N SER A 569 -16.45 15.27 22.77
CA SER A 569 -15.06 15.02 23.20
C SER A 569 -14.76 15.76 24.51
N PRO A 570 -14.54 15.07 25.65
CA PRO A 570 -14.17 15.72 26.89
C PRO A 570 -12.64 15.93 27.03
N PRO A 571 -12.19 17.09 27.53
CA PRO A 571 -12.93 18.34 27.60
C PRO A 571 -12.94 19.02 26.21
N ASN A 572 -14.10 19.53 25.77
CA ASN A 572 -14.25 20.19 24.46
C ASN A 572 -13.73 21.64 24.49
N ALA A 573 -12.58 21.83 25.15
CA ALA A 573 -11.87 23.11 25.22
C ALA A 573 -11.61 23.64 23.81
N LEU A 574 -11.17 22.79 22.87
CA LEU A 574 -10.82 23.21 21.51
C LEU A 574 -12.02 23.70 20.67
N ALA A 575 -13.19 23.04 20.70
CA ALA A 575 -14.36 23.57 19.99
C ALA A 575 -14.87 24.86 20.63
N ARG A 576 -14.88 24.94 21.97
CA ARG A 576 -15.29 26.16 22.69
C ARG A 576 -14.33 27.33 22.44
N VAL A 577 -13.03 27.06 22.41
CA VAL A 577 -11.98 28.04 22.07
C VAL A 577 -12.23 28.59 20.67
N ALA A 578 -12.40 27.72 19.66
CA ALA A 578 -12.62 28.14 18.29
C ALA A 578 -13.93 28.93 18.12
N GLN A 579 -15.01 28.52 18.80
CA GLN A 579 -16.27 29.24 18.79
C GLN A 579 -16.15 30.63 19.44
N LEU A 580 -15.54 30.73 20.63
CA LEU A 580 -15.34 32.02 21.31
C LEU A 580 -14.43 32.94 20.50
N TRP A 581 -13.38 32.38 19.89
CA TRP A 581 -12.50 33.11 18.97
C TRP A 581 -13.28 33.67 17.78
N ALA A 582 -14.05 32.82 17.09
CA ALA A 582 -14.85 33.23 15.94
C ALA A 582 -15.94 34.25 16.30
N ALA A 583 -16.49 34.19 17.51
CA ALA A 583 -17.45 35.16 18.03
C ALA A 583 -16.82 36.48 18.52
N GLY A 584 -15.48 36.59 18.53
CA GLY A 584 -14.77 37.76 19.05
C GLY A 584 -14.79 37.88 20.58
N ASN A 585 -15.18 36.83 21.31
CA ASN A 585 -15.26 36.80 22.77
C ASN A 585 -13.89 36.56 23.42
N LEU A 586 -12.87 37.32 22.99
CA LEU A 586 -11.47 37.12 23.38
C LEU A 586 -11.22 37.36 24.87
N GLN A 587 -11.95 38.30 25.49
CA GLN A 587 -11.83 38.57 26.92
C GLN A 587 -12.28 37.37 27.77
N GLN A 588 -13.39 36.74 27.40
CA GLN A 588 -13.87 35.53 28.08
C GLN A 588 -12.85 34.39 27.93
N LEU A 589 -12.31 34.23 26.72
CA LEU A 589 -11.31 33.22 26.41
C LEU A 589 -10.02 33.44 27.20
N ALA A 590 -9.51 34.68 27.27
CA ALA A 590 -8.37 35.06 28.11
C ALA A 590 -8.64 34.77 29.59
N GLY A 591 -9.84 35.07 30.07
CA GLY A 591 -10.27 34.72 31.43
C GLY A 591 -10.16 33.22 31.73
N MET A 592 -10.62 32.38 30.80
CA MET A 592 -10.53 30.91 30.93
C MET A 592 -9.09 30.38 30.90
N ILE A 593 -8.20 31.04 30.15
CA ILE A 593 -6.76 30.71 30.13
C ILE A 593 -6.14 31.06 31.48
N TYR A 594 -6.33 32.29 31.96
CA TYR A 594 -5.76 32.74 33.23
C TYR A 594 -6.31 31.97 34.45
N SER A 595 -7.55 31.52 34.42
CA SER A 595 -8.14 30.73 35.50
C SER A 595 -7.72 29.25 35.50
N GLY A 596 -6.98 28.79 34.48
CA GLY A 596 -6.63 27.38 34.31
C GLY A 596 -7.81 26.49 33.92
N THR A 597 -8.95 27.07 33.52
CA THR A 597 -10.16 26.32 33.15
C THR A 597 -9.96 25.46 31.90
N LEU A 598 -9.02 25.84 31.03
CA LEU A 598 -8.65 25.08 29.83
C LEU A 598 -7.58 24.01 30.08
N GLY A 599 -7.14 23.81 31.32
CA GLY A 599 -6.04 22.91 31.69
C GLY A 599 -4.78 23.68 32.09
N PRO A 600 -3.72 22.95 32.48
CA PRO A 600 -2.49 23.56 32.93
C PRO A 600 -1.74 24.22 31.74
N PRO A 601 -1.01 25.32 31.97
CA PRO A 601 -0.43 26.15 30.90
C PRO A 601 0.46 25.38 29.92
N GLU A 602 1.24 24.41 30.42
CA GLU A 602 2.14 23.57 29.62
C GLU A 602 1.44 22.60 28.66
N GLN A 603 0.14 22.36 28.87
CA GLN A 603 -0.71 21.51 28.02
C GLN A 603 -1.58 22.32 27.05
N LEU A 604 -1.55 23.66 27.14
CA LEU A 604 -2.33 24.51 26.25
C LEU A 604 -1.72 24.52 24.85
N ILE A 605 -2.61 24.59 23.84
CA ILE A 605 -2.16 24.76 22.46
C ILE A 605 -1.55 26.17 22.28
N PRO A 606 -0.41 26.29 21.57
CA PRO A 606 0.32 27.55 21.36
C PRO A 606 -0.53 28.69 20.82
N GLU A 607 -1.57 28.39 20.05
CA GLU A 607 -2.46 29.38 19.46
C GLU A 607 -3.21 30.21 20.50
N LEU A 608 -3.45 29.66 21.69
CA LEU A 608 -4.05 30.40 22.81
C LEU A 608 -3.16 31.55 23.29
N SER A 609 -1.84 31.48 23.06
CA SER A 609 -0.94 32.57 23.35
C SER A 609 -1.28 33.85 22.58
N GLN A 610 -1.88 33.72 21.39
CA GLN A 610 -2.31 34.87 20.59
C GLN A 610 -3.52 35.57 21.21
N VAL A 611 -4.41 34.83 21.91
CA VAL A 611 -5.50 35.44 22.68
C VAL A 611 -4.93 36.39 23.73
N LEU A 612 -3.92 35.92 24.46
CA LEU A 612 -3.27 36.68 25.52
C LEU A 612 -2.52 37.89 24.96
N LEU A 613 -1.84 37.74 23.82
CA LEU A 613 -1.23 38.86 23.12
C LEU A 613 -2.27 39.92 22.73
N ILE A 614 -3.36 39.52 22.07
CA ILE A 614 -4.41 40.46 21.65
C ILE A 614 -5.04 41.16 22.86
N GLN A 615 -5.32 40.40 23.92
CA GLN A 615 -5.89 40.95 25.15
C GLN A 615 -4.93 41.97 25.79
N ALA A 616 -3.66 41.63 25.96
CA ALA A 616 -2.65 42.50 26.55
C ALA A 616 -2.40 43.77 25.73
N LEU A 617 -2.42 43.67 24.39
CA LEU A 617 -2.33 44.84 23.52
C LEU A 617 -3.57 45.76 23.67
N SER A 618 -4.72 45.20 24.03
CA SER A 618 -5.97 45.94 24.20
C SER A 618 -6.13 46.57 25.59
N ASP A 619 -5.75 45.87 26.66
CA ASP A 619 -5.93 46.34 28.04
C ASP A 619 -4.64 46.90 28.68
N HIS A 620 -3.51 46.77 27.98
CA HIS A 620 -2.17 47.16 28.42
C HIS A 620 -1.65 46.41 29.67
N ASP A 621 -2.21 45.24 30.00
CA ASP A 621 -1.72 44.37 31.09
C ASP A 621 -0.60 43.43 30.60
N PHE A 622 0.51 44.01 30.16
CA PHE A 622 1.65 43.27 29.62
C PHE A 622 2.33 42.38 30.66
N GLN A 623 2.35 42.80 31.92
CA GLN A 623 3.00 42.05 33.00
C GLN A 623 2.30 40.71 33.21
N ARG A 624 0.97 40.70 33.34
CA ARG A 624 0.21 39.47 33.56
C ARG A 624 0.34 38.50 32.39
N ALA A 625 0.33 39.01 31.16
CA ALA A 625 0.57 38.20 29.98
C ALA A 625 1.98 37.60 30.01
N GLU A 626 3.01 38.40 30.29
CA GLU A 626 4.40 37.93 30.30
C GLU A 626 4.68 36.91 31.40
N GLU A 627 4.10 37.07 32.59
CA GLU A 627 4.14 36.07 33.66
C GLU A 627 3.58 34.72 33.19
N PHE A 628 2.46 34.76 32.45
CA PHE A 628 1.88 33.55 31.85
C PHE A 628 2.79 32.94 30.78
N PHE A 629 3.32 33.75 29.85
CA PHE A 629 4.22 33.28 28.79
C PHE A 629 5.48 32.64 29.38
N ALA A 630 6.08 33.24 30.41
CA ALA A 630 7.26 32.73 31.07
C ALA A 630 7.00 31.39 31.78
N ALA A 631 5.81 31.22 32.38
CA ALA A 631 5.42 29.98 33.05
C ALA A 631 5.04 28.85 32.06
N ALA A 632 4.25 29.17 31.03
CA ALA A 632 3.72 28.21 30.07
C ALA A 632 4.75 27.77 29.01
N PHE A 633 5.64 28.70 28.64
CA PHE A 633 6.62 28.52 27.56
C PHE A 633 8.01 28.96 28.04
N PRO A 634 8.63 28.22 28.99
CA PRO A 634 9.99 28.52 29.45
C PRO A 634 10.99 28.44 28.30
N TYR A 635 12.17 29.01 28.48
CA TYR A 635 13.20 29.08 27.43
C TYR A 635 13.57 27.69 26.86
N ALA A 636 13.60 27.60 25.53
CA ALA A 636 13.72 26.33 24.81
C ALA A 636 15.07 25.64 24.90
N ASP A 637 16.10 26.28 25.48
CA ASP A 637 17.44 25.69 25.67
C ASP A 637 17.41 24.41 26.54
N THR A 638 16.27 24.13 27.18
CA THR A 638 16.01 22.94 28.01
C THR A 638 15.07 21.90 27.36
N LEU A 639 14.53 22.18 26.16
CA LEU A 639 13.53 21.34 25.51
C LEU A 639 14.13 20.49 24.39
N PRO A 640 13.69 19.23 24.20
CA PRO A 640 14.08 18.44 23.04
C PRO A 640 13.53 19.08 21.74
N PRO A 641 14.20 18.89 20.58
CA PRO A 641 13.81 19.51 19.31
C PRO A 641 12.34 19.30 18.91
N ASP A 642 11.80 18.11 19.16
CA ASP A 642 10.40 17.78 18.84
C ASP A 642 9.39 18.56 19.70
N ALA A 643 9.79 18.90 20.93
CA ALA A 643 8.99 19.72 21.84
C ALA A 643 9.07 21.22 21.50
N LEU A 644 10.08 21.64 20.74
CA LEU A 644 10.27 23.02 20.32
C LEU A 644 9.39 23.39 19.12
N ASN A 645 9.22 22.46 18.19
CA ASN A 645 8.54 22.68 16.91
C ASN A 645 7.16 23.34 17.07
N TRP A 646 6.28 22.77 17.89
CA TRP A 646 4.93 23.32 18.05
C TRP A 646 4.91 24.62 18.87
N ARG A 647 5.93 24.91 19.68
CA ARG A 647 5.99 26.12 20.54
C ARG A 647 6.49 27.38 19.83
N LEU A 648 7.07 27.27 18.63
CA LEU A 648 7.62 28.41 17.88
C LEU A 648 6.62 29.56 17.72
N TYR A 649 5.33 29.22 17.52
CA TYR A 649 4.25 30.20 17.38
C TYR A 649 4.05 31.03 18.66
N ALA A 650 4.11 30.40 19.83
CA ALA A 650 3.99 31.09 21.12
C ALA A 650 5.19 32.03 21.36
N TYR A 651 6.42 31.60 21.01
CA TYR A 651 7.59 32.48 21.14
C TYR A 651 7.52 33.70 20.22
N ALA A 652 7.00 33.55 18.99
CA ALA A 652 6.78 34.69 18.10
C ALA A 652 5.76 35.70 18.68
N ASN A 653 4.69 35.21 19.34
CA ASN A 653 3.74 36.07 20.03
C ASN A 653 4.37 36.77 21.25
N ARG A 654 5.25 36.08 21.98
CA ARG A 654 5.99 36.66 23.11
C ARG A 654 6.97 37.75 22.66
N VAL A 655 7.63 37.61 21.51
CA VAL A 655 8.46 38.67 20.93
C VAL A 655 7.65 39.95 20.73
N GLN A 656 6.44 39.85 20.20
CA GLN A 656 5.54 41.00 20.02
C GLN A 656 5.11 41.61 21.35
N LEU A 657 4.80 40.77 22.35
CA LEU A 657 4.42 41.20 23.69
C LEU A 657 5.54 42.01 24.37
N LEU A 658 6.76 41.48 24.38
CA LEU A 658 7.94 42.12 24.96
C LEU A 658 8.26 43.45 24.27
N ALA A 659 8.17 43.49 22.93
CA ALA A 659 8.36 44.71 22.18
C ALA A 659 7.30 45.78 22.53
N ALA A 660 6.04 45.39 22.68
CA ALA A 660 4.95 46.30 23.09
C ALA A 660 5.08 46.79 24.53
N ALA A 661 5.63 45.95 25.44
CA ALA A 661 5.91 46.31 26.82
C ALA A 661 7.11 47.28 26.97
N GLY A 662 7.91 47.45 25.92
CA GLY A 662 9.12 48.29 25.92
C GLY A 662 10.42 47.53 26.20
N ASP A 663 10.38 46.20 26.35
CA ASP A 663 11.53 45.34 26.62
C ASP A 663 12.28 44.97 25.31
N VAL A 664 12.71 45.99 24.57
CA VAL A 664 13.26 45.85 23.21
C VAL A 664 14.47 44.91 23.14
N SER A 665 15.35 44.94 24.16
CA SER A 665 16.53 44.08 24.21
C SER A 665 16.18 42.59 24.35
N GLU A 666 15.19 42.27 25.18
CA GLU A 666 14.76 40.89 25.41
C GLU A 666 13.99 40.35 24.21
N ALA A 667 13.14 41.19 23.60
CA ALA A 667 12.46 40.87 22.35
C ALA A 667 13.46 40.56 21.22
N ALA A 668 14.54 41.34 21.09
CA ALA A 668 15.58 41.11 20.10
C ALA A 668 16.38 39.81 20.36
N ASN A 669 16.68 39.51 21.62
CA ASN A 669 17.35 38.26 22.02
C ASN A 669 16.49 37.04 21.69
N LEU A 670 15.24 37.02 22.12
CA LEU A 670 14.31 35.91 21.85
C LEU A 670 14.10 35.70 20.35
N ARG A 671 14.01 36.79 19.56
CA ARG A 671 13.90 36.70 18.10
C ARG A 671 15.13 36.04 17.47
N GLN A 672 16.34 36.39 17.91
CA GLN A 672 17.56 35.76 17.40
C GLN A 672 17.57 34.26 17.70
N LYS A 673 17.26 33.88 18.94
CA LYS A 673 17.14 32.46 19.33
C LYS A 673 16.12 31.72 18.47
N LEU A 674 14.96 32.34 18.22
CA LEU A 674 13.89 31.76 17.40
C LEU A 674 14.36 31.50 15.96
N ASN A 675 15.13 32.40 15.37
CA ASN A 675 15.74 32.18 14.05
C ASN A 675 16.73 31.01 14.06
N ASP A 676 17.61 30.93 15.05
CA ASP A 676 18.60 29.86 15.16
C ASP A 676 17.91 28.50 15.32
N TRP A 677 16.85 28.42 16.12
CA TRP A 677 16.02 27.23 16.28
C TRP A 677 15.29 26.83 14.99
N MET A 678 14.75 27.79 14.24
CA MET A 678 14.09 27.49 12.96
C MET A 678 15.07 26.93 11.93
N VAL A 679 16.27 27.50 11.82
CA VAL A 679 17.32 27.00 10.91
C VAL A 679 17.75 25.59 11.28
N ASP A 680 17.93 25.33 12.56
CA ASP A 680 18.27 24.02 13.08
C ASP A 680 17.17 22.98 12.83
N LEU A 681 15.90 23.33 13.08
CA LEU A 681 14.75 22.47 12.78
C LEU A 681 14.59 22.19 11.29
N GLU A 682 14.78 23.18 10.42
CA GLU A 682 14.75 23.02 8.95
C GLU A 682 15.83 22.03 8.48
N SER A 683 17.03 22.11 9.06
CA SER A 683 18.15 21.22 8.75
C SER A 683 17.86 19.76 9.14
N ARG A 684 17.23 19.56 10.31
CA ARG A 684 16.91 18.22 10.82
C ARG A 684 15.63 17.63 10.20
N TYR A 685 14.64 18.48 9.90
CA TYR A 685 13.29 18.07 9.54
C TYR A 685 12.70 18.98 8.44
N PRO A 686 13.01 18.72 7.16
CA PRO A 686 12.49 19.49 6.04
C PRO A 686 10.95 19.53 5.93
N ALA A 687 10.24 18.61 6.60
CA ALA A 687 8.77 18.58 6.62
C ALA A 687 8.13 19.77 7.38
N TYR A 688 8.88 20.49 8.22
CA TYR A 688 8.35 21.58 9.06
C TYR A 688 8.47 22.99 8.45
N THR A 689 8.87 23.11 7.18
CA THR A 689 9.06 24.41 6.50
C THR A 689 7.82 25.31 6.54
N LYS A 690 6.60 24.74 6.48
CA LYS A 690 5.37 25.55 6.52
C LYS A 690 5.17 26.31 7.83
N LEU A 691 5.39 25.66 8.98
CA LEU A 691 5.25 26.32 10.27
C LEU A 691 6.33 27.38 10.46
N ASN A 692 7.56 27.06 10.06
CA ASN A 692 8.66 28.02 10.09
C ASN A 692 8.38 29.24 9.21
N ASP A 693 7.81 29.06 8.02
CA ASP A 693 7.42 30.16 7.14
C ASP A 693 6.33 31.06 7.77
N GLN A 694 5.38 30.49 8.53
CA GLN A 694 4.37 31.28 9.27
C GLN A 694 4.99 32.11 10.39
N VAL A 695 5.88 31.49 11.17
CA VAL A 695 6.61 32.15 12.26
C VAL A 695 7.50 33.25 11.69
N ARG A 696 8.25 32.96 10.62
CA ARG A 696 9.10 33.91 9.91
C ARG A 696 8.31 35.08 9.34
N ALA A 697 7.15 34.82 8.73
CA ALA A 697 6.25 35.87 8.27
C ALA A 697 5.82 36.81 9.40
N THR A 698 5.47 36.26 10.57
CA THR A 698 5.07 37.03 11.75
C THR A 698 6.18 37.96 12.22
N LEU A 699 7.42 37.44 12.33
CA LEU A 699 8.57 38.24 12.72
C LEU A 699 8.91 39.34 11.71
N LEU A 700 8.89 39.02 10.41
CA LEU A 700 9.15 39.98 9.33
C LEU A 700 8.10 41.09 9.29
N ALA A 701 6.83 40.75 9.48
CA ALA A 701 5.74 41.73 9.51
C ALA A 701 5.88 42.69 10.70
N HIS A 702 6.25 42.16 11.88
CA HIS A 702 6.54 42.98 13.06
C HIS A 702 7.71 43.96 12.84
N GLU A 703 8.71 43.59 12.02
CA GLU A 703 9.83 44.44 11.63
C GLU A 703 9.48 45.47 10.52
N GLY A 704 8.25 45.45 9.99
CA GLY A 704 7.87 46.29 8.86
C GLY A 704 8.33 45.78 7.48
N ARG A 705 8.86 44.55 7.40
CA ARG A 705 9.35 43.92 6.16
C ARG A 705 8.23 43.18 5.43
N TYR A 706 7.21 43.94 5.02
CA TYR A 706 5.93 43.40 4.57
C TYR A 706 6.01 42.55 3.30
N GLU A 707 6.88 42.87 2.35
CA GLU A 707 7.03 42.12 1.11
C GLU A 707 7.57 40.70 1.37
N GLU A 708 8.61 40.61 2.20
CA GLU A 708 9.21 39.33 2.62
C GLU A 708 8.27 38.53 3.51
N ALA A 709 7.54 39.20 4.40
CA ALA A 709 6.50 38.58 5.21
C ALA A 709 5.40 37.96 4.35
N CYS A 710 4.97 38.66 3.29
CA CYS A 710 3.96 38.11 2.39
C CYS A 710 4.48 36.90 1.61
N ALA A 711 5.71 36.96 1.09
CA ALA A 711 6.33 35.84 0.41
C ALA A 711 6.45 34.60 1.33
N ALA A 712 6.75 34.79 2.61
CA ALA A 712 6.76 33.72 3.59
C ALA A 712 5.35 33.13 3.84
N LEU A 713 4.31 33.97 3.97
CA LEU A 713 2.92 33.50 4.06
C LEU A 713 2.50 32.69 2.83
N GLU A 714 2.86 33.13 1.62
CA GLU A 714 2.56 32.40 0.38
C GLU A 714 3.22 31.03 0.33
N ARG A 715 4.49 30.91 0.73
CA ARG A 715 5.17 29.60 0.81
C ARG A 715 4.52 28.69 1.85
N SER A 716 4.15 29.23 3.01
CA SER A 716 3.50 28.44 4.06
C SER A 716 2.16 27.81 3.65
N THR A 717 1.55 28.34 2.58
CA THR A 717 0.20 27.99 2.13
C THR A 717 0.17 27.33 0.76
N THR A 718 1.33 26.91 0.24
CA THR A 718 1.45 26.17 -1.02
C THR A 718 1.55 24.66 -0.74
N PRO A 719 0.83 23.76 -1.44
CA PRO A 719 -0.19 24.04 -2.47
C PRO A 719 -1.53 24.54 -1.90
N ALA A 720 -1.77 24.35 -0.60
CA ALA A 720 -2.98 24.77 0.08
C ALA A 720 -2.68 25.25 1.51
N PRO A 721 -3.54 26.12 2.09
CA PRO A 721 -3.47 26.51 3.49
C PRO A 721 -3.61 25.30 4.41
N GLY A 722 -2.92 25.35 5.55
CA GLY A 722 -3.14 24.39 6.63
C GLY A 722 -4.43 24.67 7.42
N PRO A 723 -4.88 23.74 8.28
CA PRO A 723 -6.15 23.84 9.00
C PRO A 723 -6.22 25.00 10.01
N ARG A 724 -5.09 25.67 10.28
CA ARG A 724 -4.96 26.76 11.27
C ARG A 724 -4.77 28.14 10.64
N TRP A 725 -5.00 28.28 9.33
CA TRP A 725 -4.71 29.53 8.60
C TRP A 725 -5.43 30.76 9.19
N MET A 726 -6.67 30.59 9.69
CA MET A 726 -7.46 31.66 10.34
C MET A 726 -6.73 32.28 11.54
N ILE A 727 -6.01 31.45 12.31
CA ILE A 727 -5.25 31.90 13.48
C ILE A 727 -4.01 32.67 13.02
N VAL A 728 -3.32 32.16 12.00
CA VAL A 728 -2.15 32.81 11.41
C VAL A 728 -2.49 34.21 10.88
N VAL A 729 -3.52 34.34 10.05
CA VAL A 729 -3.88 35.63 9.43
C VAL A 729 -4.54 36.62 10.39
N SER A 730 -4.99 36.18 11.56
CA SER A 730 -5.51 37.05 12.62
C SER A 730 -4.43 37.56 13.57
N ASN A 731 -3.15 37.25 13.33
CA ASN A 731 -2.06 37.74 14.15
C ASN A 731 -1.92 39.27 14.08
N PRO A 732 -1.77 39.99 15.22
CA PRO A 732 -1.60 41.44 15.25
C PRO A 732 -0.40 41.95 14.41
N ALA A 733 0.66 41.15 14.25
CA ALA A 733 1.80 41.50 13.41
C ALA A 733 1.41 41.89 11.97
N PHE A 734 0.29 41.36 11.47
CA PHE A 734 -0.17 41.61 10.11
C PHE A 734 -1.13 42.80 9.98
N ASP A 735 -1.46 43.53 11.05
CA ASP A 735 -2.46 44.62 11.02
C ASP A 735 -2.13 45.69 9.96
N SER A 736 -0.88 46.14 9.90
CA SER A 736 -0.40 47.08 8.88
C SER A 736 -0.38 46.50 7.46
N MET A 737 -0.38 45.17 7.32
CA MET A 737 -0.40 44.49 6.03
C MET A 737 -1.82 44.24 5.53
N ARG A 738 -2.86 44.35 6.36
CA ARG A 738 -4.23 43.95 5.99
C ARG A 738 -4.75 44.65 4.74
N SER A 739 -4.39 45.91 4.51
CA SER A 739 -4.83 46.66 3.32
C SER A 739 -3.94 46.43 2.08
N THR A 740 -2.86 45.66 2.19
CA THR A 740 -1.95 45.42 1.06
C THR A 740 -2.57 44.45 0.05
N PRO A 741 -2.32 44.64 -1.27
CA PRO A 741 -2.85 43.73 -2.29
C PRO A 741 -2.45 42.27 -2.09
N CYS A 742 -1.21 42.02 -1.63
CA CYS A 742 -0.69 40.69 -1.39
C CYS A 742 -1.47 39.96 -0.28
N PHE A 743 -1.69 40.62 0.85
CA PHE A 743 -2.44 40.06 1.98
C PHE A 743 -3.92 39.85 1.64
N GLN A 744 -4.55 40.81 0.94
CA GLN A 744 -5.94 40.69 0.49
C GLN A 744 -6.13 39.50 -0.49
N SER A 745 -5.18 39.30 -1.40
CA SER A 745 -5.18 38.15 -2.31
C SER A 745 -5.08 36.82 -1.54
N LEU A 746 -4.21 36.73 -0.53
CA LEU A 746 -4.09 35.57 0.36
C LEU A 746 -5.41 35.27 1.09
N LEU A 747 -6.01 36.27 1.74
CA LEU A 747 -7.28 36.13 2.44
C LEU A 747 -8.40 35.64 1.51
N THR A 748 -8.53 36.27 0.35
CA THR A 748 -9.55 35.91 -0.65
C THR A 748 -9.42 34.44 -1.07
N ARG A 749 -8.18 33.97 -1.31
CA ARG A 749 -7.94 32.56 -1.66
C ARG A 749 -8.34 31.60 -0.54
N PHE A 750 -8.04 31.95 0.72
CA PHE A 750 -8.39 31.10 1.85
C PHE A 750 -9.88 31.05 2.12
N GLU A 751 -10.56 32.20 2.06
CA GLU A 751 -12.01 32.27 2.19
C GLU A 751 -12.69 31.45 1.09
N ALA A 752 -12.23 31.58 -0.16
CA ALA A 752 -12.74 30.79 -1.29
C ALA A 752 -12.53 29.27 -1.07
N HIS A 753 -11.35 28.88 -0.60
CA HIS A 753 -11.02 27.49 -0.31
C HIS A 753 -11.89 26.94 0.85
N THR A 754 -11.98 27.64 1.98
CA THR A 754 -12.83 27.23 3.11
C THR A 754 -14.31 27.15 2.70
N ALA A 755 -14.81 28.07 1.88
CA ALA A 755 -16.17 28.02 1.36
C ALA A 755 -16.40 26.78 0.47
N GLN A 756 -15.42 26.44 -0.37
CA GLN A 756 -15.46 25.23 -1.20
C GLN A 756 -15.49 23.96 -0.34
N GLU A 757 -14.60 23.83 0.64
CA GLU A 757 -14.55 22.67 1.54
C GLU A 757 -15.87 22.52 2.34
N ARG A 758 -16.42 23.64 2.83
CA ARG A 758 -17.72 23.63 3.52
C ARG A 758 -18.86 23.19 2.61
N ALA A 759 -18.87 23.63 1.35
CA ALA A 759 -19.86 23.19 0.37
C ALA A 759 -19.76 21.68 0.09
N SER A 760 -18.55 21.15 -0.02
CA SER A 760 -18.31 19.70 -0.16
C SER A 760 -18.83 18.90 1.03
N VAL A 761 -18.56 19.36 2.26
CA VAL A 761 -19.11 18.74 3.49
C VAL A 761 -20.63 18.77 3.51
N ALA A 762 -21.25 19.88 3.10
CA ALA A 762 -22.72 19.98 3.00
C ALA A 762 -23.29 18.96 2.00
N GLU A 763 -22.61 18.72 0.87
CA GLU A 763 -23.01 17.70 -0.09
C GLU A 763 -22.87 16.28 0.47
N MET A 764 -21.76 15.98 1.15
CA MET A 764 -21.55 14.68 1.82
C MET A 764 -22.63 14.39 2.87
N ARG A 765 -23.11 15.42 3.59
CA ARG A 765 -24.26 15.28 4.50
C ARG A 765 -25.55 14.96 3.75
N ARG A 766 -25.83 15.67 2.64
CA ARG A 766 -27.02 15.44 1.81
C ARG A 766 -27.07 14.03 1.21
N SER A 767 -25.90 13.48 0.83
CA SER A 767 -25.80 12.12 0.30
C SER A 767 -25.81 11.03 1.38
N GLY A 768 -25.75 11.41 2.67
CA GLY A 768 -25.65 10.47 3.79
C GLY A 768 -24.26 9.84 3.95
N GLN A 769 -23.24 10.37 3.28
CA GLN A 769 -21.85 9.90 3.38
C GLN A 769 -21.25 10.18 4.77
N ILE A 770 -21.55 11.34 5.35
CA ILE A 770 -21.14 11.72 6.71
C ILE A 770 -22.37 12.09 7.55
N PRO A 771 -22.32 11.96 8.89
CA PRO A 771 -23.45 12.32 9.75
C PRO A 771 -23.77 13.83 9.68
N ASP A 772 -25.06 14.16 9.76
CA ASP A 772 -25.47 15.55 9.98
C ASP A 772 -25.25 15.93 11.45
N ARG A 773 -24.17 16.67 11.69
CA ARG A 773 -23.80 17.24 13.00
C ARG A 773 -24.23 18.68 13.17
N SER A 774 -24.83 19.30 12.14
CA SER A 774 -25.22 20.72 12.14
C SER A 774 -26.59 20.97 12.75
N SER A 775 -27.38 19.91 12.96
CA SER A 775 -28.67 20.00 13.64
C SER A 775 -28.49 20.05 15.17
N PRO A 776 -29.04 21.06 15.88
CA PRO A 776 -28.99 21.10 17.33
C PRO A 776 -29.68 19.84 17.87
N ARG A 777 -29.02 19.10 18.77
CA ARG A 777 -29.62 17.96 19.48
C ARG A 777 -30.87 18.45 20.21
N THR A 778 -32.03 18.33 19.58
CA THR A 778 -33.32 18.52 20.24
C THR A 778 -33.52 17.38 21.22
N GLY A 779 -33.17 17.63 22.49
CA GLY A 779 -33.52 16.76 23.60
C GLY A 779 -32.38 15.93 24.17
N HIS A 780 -31.44 16.56 24.89
CA HIS A 780 -30.94 16.02 26.16
C HIS A 780 -30.99 17.20 27.15
N SER A 781 -31.90 17.11 28.12
CA SER A 781 -32.00 18.12 29.17
C SER A 781 -30.72 18.09 30.00
N GLU A 782 -30.24 19.24 30.46
CA GLU A 782 -29.08 19.43 31.36
C GLU A 782 -29.19 18.72 32.74
N ARG A 783 -30.07 17.71 32.90
CA ARG A 783 -30.29 17.01 34.17
C ARG A 783 -29.48 15.73 34.38
N ASP A 784 -28.79 15.22 33.37
CA ASP A 784 -28.10 13.92 33.45
C ASP A 784 -26.55 13.99 33.42
N LEU A 785 -25.96 15.12 33.83
CA LEU A 785 -24.55 15.11 34.24
C LEU A 785 -24.48 14.56 35.68
N PRO A 786 -23.72 13.47 35.93
CA PRO A 786 -23.51 13.00 37.29
C PRO A 786 -22.85 14.12 38.09
N LYS A 787 -23.48 14.52 39.20
CA LYS A 787 -22.89 15.46 40.15
C LYS A 787 -21.56 14.87 40.64
N PRO A 788 -20.49 15.68 40.75
CA PRO A 788 -19.26 15.20 41.37
C PRO A 788 -19.58 14.82 42.83
N GLU A 789 -19.30 13.57 43.19
CA GLU A 789 -19.31 13.14 44.58
C GLU A 789 -18.21 13.92 45.33
N ALA A 790 -18.58 14.42 46.51
CA ALA A 790 -17.81 15.33 47.35
C ALA A 790 -16.69 14.63 48.13
#